data_AF-A0A395RS04-F1
#
_entry.id   AF-A0A395RS04-F1
#
_cell.length_a   1.000
_cell.length_b   1.000
_cell.length_c   1.000
_cell.angle_alpha   90.00
_cell.angle_beta   90.00
_cell.angle_gamma   90.00
#
_symmetry.space_group_name_H-M   'P 1'
#
loop_
_entity.id
_entity.type
_entity.pdbx_description
1 polymer ?
#
loop_
_entity_poly.entity_id
_entity_poly.type
_entity_poly.pdbx_seq_one_letter_code
_entity_poly.pdbx_strand_id
1 'polypeptide(L)'
;MAQSHEPSYLLADFPPTDDPLRTHENKDPNATESSIESPNAPAPGGNHGKHNEEKTFRRKFMPGRFLADCIATIVPIALLVFAIVIMRLDKRETEKEEHKKWKNAITVIASIFPIVFASIVGRMVFESARWKLEKGATLDLLEQLIGSRTVGSTFTTQINLGKFNILGLVLLLIWAFSPLGSQSVLRMLDSRLERVNADSGVAYFSTDATSQLADDLPSGPESGEGQGISLGYIQTMFTSLFLASGASKSDPMDLWGNVKIPNLNITDDGWHDVPSDPGPDSYSALVGLPITNVTTGNVTFSLDSSYMTLACYDLTSSNRSFNIPQNWTDPPTWGDYPTKSNGTWHGRNSTQLMSPWSMAVDRFVDRYWATTTNLSDRLGDFLVAKSYYGRPVLFENETDIRVEPSRLLFNAAYQDGAQTTAKGFKAECHVLQRYVESRVHCSRVDISAPQNCSVTAQRLSRTKHATENITALSWEIVWSRVSSLPTIMDGAQRYADIAMRYLDNPSISPVSSLGVAQEAKLFENITSEQFGRRLAQLINTYLLLGQVYGIAMEADSNFDSNITAPAEVGNLVEVYTVHWTWMALFVVSCVILLTSGIISIVFAYLALGPEILGYASSVVRDSKYIDLPAETGKKEAFEVVKIMGQKRVKYGYVDSIAEETQPLVGRTEGNMLGSGNTFDPNTDIPDLSGKVFVVTGGSAGIGYGISAHILQHNPEKLYLLGKKQHHLDEAAEGLKKFGDISRVEFVQVELEDLHDTDKVAKRLASELHRLDALVLNAGLGVGPYGETNDGIDSHMQVNVFAQHHLAMTLLPKLIATPDSRLCLQSSDMHRAAPSSIKFANLEEINTDIGPAYLYNRTKLAQIHLVRALVRRKERGELGMQPGKGPWINATHPGGVKTDQQEQAVDAYGTLGKVGVAIVRPFLKDPVDQGCRPILFASTSDAIKEEKIDGCYIVPDRKITEPTSQALDEELGEQLWRLTETLLKEKLGSTTAQ
;
A
#
# COMPACT_ATOMS: atom_id res chain seq x y z
N MET A 1 27.37 25.64 -38.37
CA MET A 1 27.56 25.24 -39.79
C MET A 1 27.39 23.73 -39.89
N ALA A 2 26.91 23.25 -41.05
CA ALA A 2 27.19 21.99 -41.75
C ALA A 2 27.89 20.80 -41.04
N GLN A 3 27.62 19.53 -41.36
CA GLN A 3 26.45 18.87 -41.99
C GLN A 3 26.59 17.34 -41.86
N SER A 4 25.54 16.59 -42.24
CA SER A 4 25.50 15.12 -42.36
C SER A 4 26.58 14.51 -43.27
N HIS A 5 27.02 13.27 -43.02
CA HIS A 5 27.29 12.28 -44.09
C HIS A 5 27.42 10.80 -43.61
N GLU A 6 26.54 9.94 -44.13
CA GLU A 6 26.81 8.54 -44.54
C GLU A 6 27.32 8.57 -46.03
N PRO A 7 27.69 7.48 -46.76
CA PRO A 7 27.37 6.05 -46.50
C PRO A 7 28.33 4.91 -46.98
N SER A 8 28.09 3.71 -46.42
CA SER A 8 27.92 2.37 -47.07
C SER A 8 28.99 1.55 -47.86
N TYR A 9 28.73 0.23 -47.82
CA TYR A 9 29.01 -0.89 -48.75
C TYR A 9 30.37 -1.61 -48.87
N LEU A 10 30.27 -2.94 -48.78
CA LEU A 10 30.95 -3.94 -49.63
C LEU A 10 29.92 -5.05 -50.02
N LEU A 11 30.21 -5.86 -51.04
CA LEU A 11 29.20 -6.61 -51.82
C LEU A 11 29.74 -7.95 -52.39
N ALA A 12 28.90 -8.65 -53.18
CA ALA A 12 29.17 -9.75 -54.14
C ALA A 12 29.12 -11.23 -53.62
N ASP A 13 28.59 -12.24 -54.35
CA ASP A 13 27.66 -12.21 -55.51
C ASP A 13 26.97 -13.58 -55.80
N PHE A 14 26.03 -13.59 -56.76
CA PHE A 14 25.22 -14.71 -57.33
C PHE A 14 25.97 -15.47 -58.50
N PRO A 15 25.40 -16.30 -59.44
CA PRO A 15 24.00 -16.68 -59.80
C PRO A 15 23.80 -18.21 -60.18
N PRO A 16 23.04 -18.64 -61.23
CA PRO A 16 21.57 -18.91 -61.28
C PRO A 16 21.15 -20.33 -61.82
N THR A 17 19.82 -20.61 -61.93
CA THR A 17 19.05 -21.03 -63.17
C THR A 17 17.81 -21.93 -62.91
N ASP A 18 16.66 -21.51 -63.47
CA ASP A 18 15.66 -22.26 -64.30
C ASP A 18 14.90 -23.55 -63.83
N ASP A 19 13.91 -23.91 -64.66
CA ASP A 19 12.91 -25.01 -64.59
C ASP A 19 13.16 -25.96 -65.84
N PRO A 20 12.33 -26.95 -66.32
CA PRO A 20 10.98 -27.31 -65.92
C PRO A 20 10.53 -28.81 -65.97
N LEU A 21 9.26 -29.02 -65.58
CA LEU A 21 8.30 -30.02 -66.10
C LEU A 21 8.50 -31.55 -65.88
N ARG A 22 7.53 -32.11 -65.10
CA ARG A 22 6.65 -33.28 -65.41
C ARG A 22 7.09 -34.75 -65.15
N THR A 23 6.13 -35.53 -64.60
CA THR A 23 5.99 -37.02 -64.56
C THR A 23 6.97 -37.83 -63.69
N HIS A 24 6.66 -39.01 -63.12
CA HIS A 24 5.47 -39.92 -63.14
C HIS A 24 5.27 -40.56 -61.71
N GLU A 25 4.48 -41.60 -61.39
CA GLU A 25 3.74 -42.65 -62.15
C GLU A 25 2.28 -42.86 -61.64
N ASN A 26 1.88 -44.07 -61.22
CA ASN A 26 0.53 -44.51 -60.80
C ASN A 26 0.58 -45.27 -59.44
N LYS A 27 -0.51 -45.52 -58.67
CA LYS A 27 -1.59 -46.50 -58.97
C LYS A 27 -2.75 -46.47 -57.94
N ASP A 28 -3.98 -46.35 -58.43
CA ASP A 28 -5.21 -46.91 -57.83
C ASP A 28 -5.55 -48.27 -58.49
N PRO A 29 -6.64 -48.99 -58.12
CA PRO A 29 -7.94 -48.71 -58.78
C PRO A 29 -9.23 -49.02 -57.98
N ASN A 30 -10.38 -48.71 -58.60
CA ASN A 30 -11.78 -49.05 -58.27
C ASN A 30 -12.46 -48.19 -57.17
N ALA A 31 -13.72 -47.72 -57.29
CA ALA A 31 -14.71 -47.67 -58.39
C ALA A 31 -15.95 -46.85 -57.93
N THR A 32 -16.82 -46.23 -58.74
CA THR A 32 -16.86 -45.77 -60.16
C THR A 32 -18.08 -44.84 -60.34
N GLU A 33 -18.01 -43.84 -61.23
CA GLU A 33 -19.14 -43.21 -61.99
C GLU A 33 -20.25 -42.43 -61.21
N SER A 34 -20.99 -41.45 -61.77
CA SER A 34 -20.78 -40.56 -62.94
C SER A 34 -21.73 -39.33 -62.94
N SER A 35 -21.34 -38.30 -63.70
CA SER A 35 -22.06 -37.21 -64.43
C SER A 35 -23.57 -37.37 -64.81
N ILE A 36 -24.39 -36.37 -65.26
CA ILE A 36 -24.18 -34.99 -65.81
C ILE A 36 -25.51 -34.13 -65.84
N GLU A 37 -25.40 -32.79 -65.83
CA GLU A 37 -26.28 -31.71 -66.41
C GLU A 37 -27.84 -31.70 -66.29
N SER A 38 -28.49 -30.79 -67.04
CA SER A 38 -29.87 -30.22 -66.94
C SER A 38 -30.45 -29.96 -68.37
N PRO A 39 -31.59 -29.27 -68.64
CA PRO A 39 -32.79 -28.87 -67.85
C PRO A 39 -34.17 -29.11 -68.57
N ASN A 40 -35.27 -28.60 -67.99
CA ASN A 40 -36.55 -28.15 -68.62
C ASN A 40 -37.72 -29.13 -69.01
N ALA A 41 -38.93 -28.54 -69.01
CA ALA A 41 -40.18 -28.93 -69.71
C ALA A 41 -41.16 -29.92 -68.96
N PRO A 42 -42.48 -30.01 -69.33
CA PRO A 42 -43.54 -29.79 -68.33
C PRO A 42 -44.70 -30.83 -68.24
N ALA A 43 -45.68 -30.49 -67.38
CA ALA A 43 -47.03 -31.05 -67.12
C ALA A 43 -47.77 -31.79 -68.27
N PRO A 44 -48.77 -32.70 -68.00
CA PRO A 44 -49.74 -32.59 -66.89
C PRO A 44 -50.22 -33.90 -66.20
N GLY A 45 -51.10 -33.75 -65.21
CA GLY A 45 -51.87 -34.83 -64.56
C GLY A 45 -51.72 -34.80 -63.04
N GLY A 46 -52.81 -34.55 -62.29
CA GLY A 46 -52.73 -34.37 -60.83
C GLY A 46 -53.89 -34.99 -60.07
N ASN A 47 -53.80 -34.96 -58.74
CA ASN A 47 -54.95 -35.04 -57.84
C ASN A 47 -54.65 -34.37 -56.49
N HIS A 48 -55.67 -34.18 -55.65
CA HIS A 48 -55.66 -33.28 -54.49
C HIS A 48 -54.62 -33.58 -53.40
N GLY A 49 -53.94 -32.54 -52.90
CA GLY A 49 -53.13 -32.54 -51.67
C GLY A 49 -53.08 -31.12 -51.06
N LYS A 50 -53.48 -30.97 -49.79
CA LYS A 50 -53.70 -29.67 -49.12
C LYS A 50 -52.44 -28.80 -49.03
N HIS A 51 -52.57 -27.49 -49.21
CA HIS A 51 -51.55 -26.52 -48.81
C HIS A 51 -51.33 -26.53 -47.28
N ASN A 52 -50.06 -26.47 -46.87
CA ASN A 52 -49.63 -26.01 -45.54
C ASN A 52 -48.54 -24.94 -45.76
N GLU A 53 -48.79 -23.68 -45.36
CA GLU A 53 -47.75 -22.65 -45.31
C GLU A 53 -47.05 -22.68 -43.94
N GLU A 54 -45.94 -23.43 -43.80
CA GLU A 54 -45.07 -23.29 -42.63
C GLU A 54 -44.26 -21.98 -42.70
N LYS A 55 -44.86 -20.88 -42.22
CA LYS A 55 -44.17 -19.60 -42.03
C LYS A 55 -43.16 -19.70 -40.87
N THR A 56 -41.96 -20.16 -41.21
CA THR A 56 -40.82 -20.28 -40.28
C THR A 56 -40.37 -18.90 -39.78
N PHE A 57 -40.84 -18.55 -38.58
CA PHE A 57 -40.63 -17.24 -37.96
C PHE A 57 -39.17 -17.07 -37.49
N ARG A 58 -38.27 -16.67 -38.41
CA ARG A 58 -36.87 -16.35 -38.08
C ARG A 58 -36.82 -15.21 -37.04
N ARG A 59 -36.50 -15.54 -35.78
CA ARG A 59 -36.26 -14.57 -34.71
C ARG A 59 -35.19 -13.56 -35.15
N LYS A 60 -35.54 -12.27 -35.18
CA LYS A 60 -34.58 -11.17 -35.39
C LYS A 60 -33.51 -11.20 -34.29
N PHE A 61 -32.25 -11.01 -34.67
CA PHE A 61 -31.16 -10.84 -33.71
C PHE A 61 -31.40 -9.57 -32.89
N MET A 62 -31.45 -9.69 -31.55
CA MET A 62 -31.66 -8.57 -30.63
C MET A 62 -30.43 -8.42 -29.72
N PRO A 63 -29.58 -7.39 -29.92
CA PRO A 63 -28.31 -7.22 -29.22
C PRO A 63 -28.44 -7.24 -27.69
N GLY A 64 -29.50 -6.62 -27.13
CA GLY A 64 -29.73 -6.59 -25.69
C GLY A 64 -29.99 -7.97 -25.06
N ARG A 65 -30.59 -8.92 -25.80
CA ARG A 65 -30.81 -10.29 -25.31
C ARG A 65 -29.52 -11.10 -25.32
N PHE A 66 -28.73 -10.96 -26.40
CA PHE A 66 -27.38 -11.55 -26.48
C PHE A 66 -26.47 -11.03 -25.36
N LEU A 67 -26.48 -9.71 -25.09
CA LEU A 67 -25.73 -9.11 -23.97
C LEU A 67 -26.17 -9.69 -22.61
N ALA A 68 -27.47 -9.85 -22.38
CA ALA A 68 -27.98 -10.45 -21.15
C ALA A 68 -27.61 -11.94 -21.00
N ASP A 69 -27.50 -12.69 -22.09
CA ASP A 69 -27.04 -14.08 -22.11
C ASP A 69 -25.53 -14.17 -21.83
N CYS A 70 -24.72 -13.25 -22.37
CA CYS A 70 -23.30 -13.11 -22.05
C CYS A 70 -23.07 -12.76 -20.57
N ILE A 71 -23.81 -11.78 -20.02
CA ILE A 71 -23.71 -11.41 -18.60
C ILE A 71 -24.06 -12.59 -17.69
N ALA A 72 -25.10 -13.35 -18.05
CA ALA A 72 -25.56 -14.51 -17.28
C ALA A 72 -24.55 -15.68 -17.20
N THR A 73 -23.52 -15.71 -18.07
CA THR A 73 -22.57 -16.83 -18.16
C THR A 73 -21.12 -16.41 -17.93
N ILE A 74 -20.67 -15.30 -18.52
CA ILE A 74 -19.28 -14.84 -18.43
C ILE A 74 -18.96 -14.31 -17.03
N VAL A 75 -19.86 -13.54 -16.40
CA VAL A 75 -19.58 -12.93 -15.08
C VAL A 75 -19.44 -13.99 -13.98
N PRO A 76 -20.30 -15.03 -13.87
CA PRO A 76 -20.09 -16.11 -12.90
C PRO A 76 -18.80 -16.91 -13.13
N ILE A 77 -18.39 -17.10 -14.40
CA ILE A 77 -17.10 -17.74 -14.73
C ILE A 77 -15.93 -16.86 -14.27
N ALA A 78 -15.98 -15.55 -14.51
CA ALA A 78 -14.94 -14.62 -14.05
C ALA A 78 -14.80 -14.60 -12.52
N LEU A 79 -15.91 -14.70 -11.77
CA LEU A 79 -15.89 -14.80 -10.31
C LEU A 79 -15.28 -16.13 -9.81
N LEU A 80 -15.52 -17.25 -10.52
CA LEU A 80 -14.85 -18.52 -10.22
C LEU A 80 -13.34 -18.48 -10.53
N VAL A 81 -12.94 -17.82 -11.62
CA VAL A 81 -11.51 -17.60 -11.92
C VAL A 81 -10.85 -16.73 -10.85
N PHE A 82 -11.52 -15.66 -10.39
CA PHE A 82 -11.04 -14.83 -9.29
C PHE A 82 -10.81 -15.65 -8.01
N ALA A 83 -11.76 -16.51 -7.62
CA ALA A 83 -11.61 -17.41 -6.47
C ALA A 83 -10.35 -18.29 -6.59
N ILE A 84 -10.12 -18.89 -7.77
CA ILE A 84 -8.94 -19.74 -8.05
C ILE A 84 -7.63 -18.93 -7.97
N VAL A 85 -7.63 -17.65 -8.37
CA VAL A 85 -6.44 -16.79 -8.23
C VAL A 85 -6.16 -16.48 -6.77
N ILE A 86 -7.17 -16.15 -5.95
CA ILE A 86 -6.99 -15.91 -4.51
C ILE A 86 -6.48 -17.18 -3.79
N MET A 87 -6.97 -18.37 -4.16
CA MET A 87 -6.43 -19.64 -3.62
C MET A 87 -4.93 -19.85 -3.91
N ARG A 88 -4.35 -19.19 -4.92
CA ARG A 88 -2.90 -19.25 -5.23
C ARG A 88 -2.06 -18.22 -4.48
N LEU A 89 -2.69 -17.32 -3.70
CA LEU A 89 -2.01 -16.33 -2.86
C LEU A 89 -1.72 -16.85 -1.45
N ASP A 90 -2.39 -17.91 -0.99
CA ASP A 90 -2.18 -18.48 0.35
C ASP A 90 -0.70 -18.77 0.59
N LYS A 91 -0.16 -18.25 1.70
CA LYS A 91 1.25 -18.33 2.10
C LYS A 91 2.27 -17.65 1.19
N ARG A 92 1.85 -16.68 0.38
CA ARG A 92 2.78 -15.73 -0.26
C ARG A 92 3.04 -14.52 0.64
N GLU A 93 4.26 -14.01 0.61
CA GLU A 93 4.63 -12.73 1.20
C GLU A 93 3.79 -11.59 0.60
N THR A 94 3.43 -10.59 1.42
CA THR A 94 2.64 -9.44 0.97
C THR A 94 3.52 -8.22 0.76
N GLU A 95 3.67 -7.77 -0.49
CA GLU A 95 4.03 -6.37 -0.73
C GLU A 95 2.83 -5.50 -0.33
N LYS A 96 3.07 -4.40 0.41
CA LYS A 96 2.00 -3.53 0.93
C LYS A 96 1.09 -2.97 -0.17
N GLU A 97 1.66 -2.63 -1.32
CA GLU A 97 0.89 -2.19 -2.49
C GLU A 97 0.13 -3.33 -3.17
N GLU A 98 0.66 -4.57 -3.22
CA GLU A 98 -0.13 -5.73 -3.69
C GLU A 98 -1.30 -6.05 -2.75
N HIS A 99 -1.10 -6.04 -1.42
CA HIS A 99 -2.19 -6.27 -0.47
C HIS A 99 -3.32 -5.27 -0.65
N LYS A 100 -2.98 -3.99 -0.83
CA LYS A 100 -3.93 -2.90 -1.11
C LYS A 100 -4.72 -3.12 -2.41
N LYS A 101 -4.05 -3.57 -3.49
CA LYS A 101 -4.72 -3.96 -4.76
C LYS A 101 -5.74 -5.10 -4.54
N TRP A 102 -5.35 -6.17 -3.83
CA TRP A 102 -6.24 -7.31 -3.55
C TRP A 102 -7.43 -6.95 -2.64
N LYS A 103 -7.20 -6.17 -1.58
CA LYS A 103 -8.24 -5.72 -0.64
C LYS A 103 -9.27 -4.81 -1.34
N ASN A 104 -8.82 -3.94 -2.25
CA ASN A 104 -9.69 -3.12 -3.08
C ASN A 104 -10.52 -3.98 -4.05
N ALA A 105 -9.89 -4.94 -4.75
CA ALA A 105 -10.60 -5.85 -5.66
C ALA A 105 -11.68 -6.67 -4.95
N ILE A 106 -11.37 -7.21 -3.77
CA ILE A 106 -12.30 -7.91 -2.88
C ILE A 106 -13.49 -7.02 -2.50
N THR A 107 -13.24 -5.76 -2.13
CA THR A 107 -14.29 -4.82 -1.74
C THR A 107 -15.22 -4.49 -2.92
N VAL A 108 -14.66 -4.20 -4.10
CA VAL A 108 -15.43 -3.92 -5.32
C VAL A 108 -16.29 -5.11 -5.74
N ILE A 109 -15.72 -6.33 -5.72
CA ILE A 109 -16.47 -7.55 -6.05
C ILE A 109 -17.58 -7.80 -5.03
N ALA A 110 -17.35 -7.56 -3.74
CA ALA A 110 -18.38 -7.70 -2.70
C ALA A 110 -19.57 -6.76 -2.91
N SER A 111 -19.35 -5.52 -3.36
CA SER A 111 -20.40 -4.55 -3.70
C SER A 111 -21.15 -4.90 -4.99
N ILE A 112 -20.46 -5.43 -6.00
CA ILE A 112 -21.06 -5.80 -7.30
C ILE A 112 -21.84 -7.13 -7.20
N PHE A 113 -21.41 -8.07 -6.34
CA PHE A 113 -21.96 -9.42 -6.28
C PHE A 113 -23.50 -9.47 -6.09
N PRO A 114 -24.14 -8.74 -5.15
CA PRO A 114 -25.59 -8.76 -4.99
C PRO A 114 -26.36 -8.24 -6.22
N ILE A 115 -25.78 -7.30 -6.97
CA ILE A 115 -26.37 -6.69 -8.17
C ILE A 115 -26.37 -7.70 -9.33
N VAL A 116 -25.24 -8.39 -9.52
CA VAL A 116 -25.11 -9.48 -10.50
C VAL A 116 -26.02 -10.66 -10.10
N PHE A 117 -26.06 -11.01 -8.81
CA PHE A 117 -26.94 -12.06 -8.30
C PHE A 117 -28.41 -11.74 -8.57
N ALA A 118 -28.85 -10.51 -8.27
CA ALA A 118 -30.21 -10.08 -8.50
C ALA A 118 -30.59 -10.05 -9.98
N SER A 119 -29.69 -9.60 -10.87
CA SER A 119 -29.99 -9.55 -12.31
C SER A 119 -30.08 -10.95 -12.93
N ILE A 120 -29.20 -11.88 -12.58
CA ILE A 120 -29.19 -13.25 -13.13
C ILE A 120 -30.33 -14.09 -12.55
N VAL A 121 -30.48 -14.17 -11.22
CA VAL A 121 -31.52 -14.99 -10.58
C VAL A 121 -32.92 -14.38 -10.80
N GLY A 122 -33.06 -13.06 -10.75
CA GLY A 122 -34.32 -12.37 -11.05
C GLY A 122 -34.77 -12.55 -12.51
N ARG A 123 -33.84 -12.71 -13.46
CA ARG A 123 -34.13 -13.08 -14.85
C ARG A 123 -34.49 -14.56 -14.98
N MET A 124 -33.76 -15.46 -14.33
CA MET A 124 -34.05 -16.90 -14.32
C MET A 124 -35.48 -17.18 -13.85
N VAL A 125 -35.89 -16.59 -12.72
CA VAL A 125 -37.24 -16.76 -12.17
C VAL A 125 -38.32 -16.20 -13.12
N PHE A 126 -38.06 -15.07 -13.78
CA PHE A 126 -38.99 -14.47 -14.74
C PHE A 126 -39.17 -15.30 -16.02
N GLU A 127 -38.10 -15.72 -16.69
CA GLU A 127 -38.19 -16.55 -17.90
C GLU A 127 -38.76 -17.95 -17.56
N SER A 128 -38.52 -18.47 -16.34
CA SER A 128 -39.19 -19.68 -15.81
C SER A 128 -40.71 -19.50 -15.71
N ALA A 129 -41.18 -18.36 -15.18
CA ALA A 129 -42.60 -18.05 -15.07
C ALA A 129 -43.26 -17.91 -16.45
N ARG A 130 -42.60 -17.22 -17.40
CA ARG A 130 -43.01 -17.06 -18.80
C ARG A 130 -43.20 -18.43 -19.48
N TRP A 131 -42.20 -19.30 -19.40
CA TRP A 131 -42.29 -20.65 -19.97
C TRP A 131 -43.40 -21.50 -19.33
N LYS A 132 -43.61 -21.38 -18.01
CA LYS A 132 -44.72 -22.05 -17.31
C LYS A 132 -46.09 -21.53 -17.76
N LEU A 133 -46.23 -20.22 -18.00
CA LEU A 133 -47.47 -19.61 -18.50
C LEU A 133 -47.85 -20.13 -19.89
N GLU A 134 -46.89 -20.25 -20.81
CA GLU A 134 -47.13 -20.80 -22.16
C GLU A 134 -47.61 -22.26 -22.14
N LYS A 135 -47.16 -23.05 -21.15
CA LYS A 135 -47.62 -24.44 -20.93
C LYS A 135 -48.89 -24.53 -20.07
N GLY A 136 -49.42 -23.41 -19.60
CA GLY A 136 -50.63 -23.32 -18.77
C GLY A 136 -50.37 -23.69 -17.30
N ALA A 137 -50.15 -22.69 -16.45
CA ALA A 137 -49.81 -22.86 -15.03
C ALA A 137 -50.95 -22.41 -14.10
N THR A 138 -50.94 -22.85 -12.85
CA THR A 138 -51.85 -22.32 -11.81
C THR A 138 -51.46 -20.89 -11.45
N LEU A 139 -52.46 -20.06 -11.15
CA LEU A 139 -52.24 -18.67 -10.75
C LEU A 139 -51.39 -18.56 -9.47
N ASP A 140 -51.56 -19.48 -8.52
CA ASP A 140 -50.70 -19.64 -7.33
C ASP A 140 -49.20 -19.76 -7.70
N LEU A 141 -48.87 -20.61 -8.69
CA LEU A 141 -47.49 -20.90 -9.10
C LEU A 141 -46.87 -19.71 -9.85
N LEU A 142 -47.67 -19.06 -10.71
CA LEU A 142 -47.23 -17.90 -11.47
C LEU A 142 -46.89 -16.73 -10.55
N GLU A 143 -47.74 -16.41 -9.59
CA GLU A 143 -47.49 -15.28 -8.69
C GLU A 143 -46.38 -15.55 -7.68
N GLN A 144 -46.22 -16.79 -7.24
CA GLN A 144 -45.08 -17.18 -6.39
C GLN A 144 -43.74 -17.00 -7.11
N LEU A 145 -43.68 -17.24 -8.44
CA LEU A 145 -42.49 -16.97 -9.24
C LEU A 145 -42.33 -15.48 -9.55
N ILE A 146 -43.36 -14.82 -10.09
CA ILE A 146 -43.30 -13.40 -10.52
C ILE A 146 -42.99 -12.46 -9.33
N GLY A 147 -43.51 -12.77 -8.14
CA GLY A 147 -43.17 -12.06 -6.89
C GLY A 147 -41.75 -12.33 -6.37
N SER A 148 -41.12 -13.46 -6.72
CA SER A 148 -39.82 -13.88 -6.17
C SER A 148 -38.60 -13.42 -7.00
N ARG A 149 -38.66 -12.20 -7.54
CA ARG A 149 -37.62 -11.59 -8.39
C ARG A 149 -36.52 -10.83 -7.64
N THR A 150 -36.63 -10.66 -6.32
CA THR A 150 -35.60 -10.09 -5.43
C THR A 150 -35.61 -10.81 -4.08
N VAL A 151 -34.57 -10.61 -3.26
CA VAL A 151 -34.51 -11.16 -1.88
C VAL A 151 -35.74 -10.75 -1.07
N GLY A 152 -36.02 -9.45 -0.97
CA GLY A 152 -37.13 -8.90 -0.19
C GLY A 152 -38.49 -9.33 -0.75
N SER A 153 -38.70 -9.19 -2.06
CA SER A 153 -39.98 -9.55 -2.68
C SER A 153 -40.28 -11.06 -2.59
N THR A 154 -39.27 -11.93 -2.61
CA THR A 154 -39.44 -13.37 -2.36
C THR A 154 -39.98 -13.65 -0.97
N PHE A 155 -39.41 -13.01 0.06
CA PHE A 155 -39.83 -13.16 1.45
C PHE A 155 -41.26 -12.64 1.67
N THR A 156 -41.56 -11.43 1.20
CA THR A 156 -42.91 -10.84 1.22
C THR A 156 -43.91 -11.71 0.46
N THR A 157 -43.53 -12.31 -0.68
CA THR A 157 -44.42 -13.18 -1.47
C THR A 157 -44.81 -14.45 -0.70
N GLN A 158 -43.90 -15.10 0.04
CA GLN A 158 -44.25 -16.29 0.83
C GLN A 158 -45.24 -15.94 1.96
N ILE A 159 -45.01 -14.81 2.65
CA ILE A 159 -45.88 -14.32 3.73
C ILE A 159 -47.25 -13.92 3.17
N ASN A 160 -47.29 -13.10 2.12
CA ASN A 160 -48.55 -12.57 1.58
C ASN A 160 -49.43 -13.67 0.98
N LEU A 161 -48.84 -14.69 0.32
CA LEU A 161 -49.59 -15.85 -0.18
C LEU A 161 -50.02 -16.82 0.93
N GLY A 162 -49.27 -16.87 2.05
CA GLY A 162 -49.56 -17.75 3.18
C GLY A 162 -49.33 -19.26 2.89
N LYS A 163 -48.55 -19.58 1.86
CA LYS A 163 -48.36 -20.94 1.32
C LYS A 163 -46.88 -21.32 1.27
N PHE A 164 -46.32 -21.75 2.41
CA PHE A 164 -44.97 -22.31 2.47
C PHE A 164 -44.93 -23.69 1.80
N ASN A 165 -44.55 -23.73 0.53
CA ASN A 165 -44.33 -24.95 -0.25
C ASN A 165 -42.82 -25.13 -0.57
N ILE A 166 -42.47 -26.28 -1.16
CA ILE A 166 -41.07 -26.62 -1.49
C ILE A 166 -40.44 -25.57 -2.44
N LEU A 167 -41.21 -25.02 -3.39
CA LEU A 167 -40.72 -23.99 -4.30
C LEU A 167 -40.36 -22.70 -3.55
N GLY A 168 -41.19 -22.26 -2.60
CA GLY A 168 -40.92 -21.10 -1.75
C GLY A 168 -39.66 -21.29 -0.89
N LEU A 169 -39.47 -22.49 -0.34
CA LEU A 169 -38.26 -22.84 0.41
C LEU A 169 -37.01 -22.79 -0.48
N VAL A 170 -37.05 -23.37 -1.68
CA VAL A 170 -35.94 -23.35 -2.65
C VAL A 170 -35.62 -21.92 -3.10
N LEU A 171 -36.63 -21.09 -3.38
CA LEU A 171 -36.44 -19.68 -3.75
C LEU A 171 -35.80 -18.89 -2.60
N LEU A 172 -36.25 -19.07 -1.36
CA LEU A 172 -35.64 -18.44 -0.18
C LEU A 172 -34.17 -18.88 0.02
N LEU A 173 -33.87 -20.17 -0.14
CA LEU A 173 -32.51 -20.70 -0.04
C LEU A 173 -31.58 -20.14 -1.13
N ILE A 174 -32.05 -20.06 -2.39
CA ILE A 174 -31.28 -19.44 -3.48
C ILE A 174 -31.02 -17.96 -3.16
N TRP A 175 -32.05 -17.19 -2.79
CA TRP A 175 -31.88 -15.76 -2.51
C TRP A 175 -31.03 -15.46 -1.26
N ALA A 176 -30.92 -16.38 -0.31
CA ALA A 176 -29.99 -16.26 0.82
C ALA A 176 -28.51 -16.21 0.41
N PHE A 177 -28.14 -16.81 -0.74
CA PHE A 177 -26.77 -16.73 -1.25
C PHE A 177 -26.39 -15.36 -1.83
N SER A 178 -27.34 -14.44 -2.04
CA SER A 178 -27.02 -13.07 -2.46
C SER A 178 -26.21 -12.29 -1.39
N PRO A 179 -26.70 -12.11 -0.14
CA PRO A 179 -25.91 -11.50 0.92
C PRO A 179 -24.77 -12.42 1.40
N LEU A 180 -24.98 -13.74 1.43
CA LEU A 180 -23.96 -14.67 1.93
C LEU A 180 -22.73 -14.71 1.01
N GLY A 181 -22.94 -14.70 -0.30
CA GLY A 181 -21.88 -14.61 -1.31
C GLY A 181 -21.08 -13.31 -1.15
N SER A 182 -21.73 -12.15 -1.13
CA SER A 182 -21.08 -10.84 -0.90
C SER A 182 -20.25 -10.81 0.40
N GLN A 183 -20.82 -11.28 1.51
CA GLN A 183 -20.12 -11.35 2.80
C GLN A 183 -18.96 -12.35 2.81
N SER A 184 -19.01 -13.41 2.00
CA SER A 184 -17.90 -14.36 1.84
C SER A 184 -16.74 -13.78 1.03
N VAL A 185 -16.98 -12.84 0.10
CA VAL A 185 -15.91 -12.12 -0.62
C VAL A 185 -15.04 -11.34 0.36
N LEU A 186 -15.68 -10.53 1.22
CA LEU A 186 -15.00 -9.66 2.20
C LEU A 186 -14.17 -10.39 3.26
N ARG A 187 -14.30 -11.73 3.36
CA ARG A 187 -13.66 -12.55 4.39
C ARG A 187 -12.83 -13.70 3.83
N MET A 188 -12.57 -13.75 2.51
CA MET A 188 -11.85 -14.87 1.91
C MET A 188 -10.32 -14.79 2.09
N LEU A 189 -9.76 -13.58 2.26
CA LEU A 189 -8.33 -13.30 2.31
C LEU A 189 -8.06 -12.28 3.42
N ASP A 190 -7.07 -12.57 4.26
CA ASP A 190 -6.55 -11.65 5.28
C ASP A 190 -5.01 -11.76 5.35
N SER A 191 -4.33 -10.83 6.04
CA SER A 191 -2.88 -10.91 6.26
C SER A 191 -2.51 -11.25 7.70
N ARG A 192 -1.39 -11.94 7.86
CA ARG A 192 -0.84 -12.33 9.16
C ARG A 192 0.67 -12.16 9.16
N LEU A 193 1.23 -11.64 10.25
CA LEU A 193 2.68 -11.64 10.46
C LEU A 193 3.16 -13.06 10.77
N GLU A 194 4.12 -13.55 9.98
CA GLU A 194 4.81 -14.82 10.19
C GLU A 194 6.32 -14.55 10.27
N ARG A 195 7.05 -15.35 11.05
CA ARG A 195 8.50 -15.17 11.21
C ARG A 195 9.22 -15.87 10.06
N VAL A 196 9.87 -15.10 9.21
CA VAL A 196 10.82 -15.62 8.22
C VAL A 196 12.22 -15.45 8.81
N ASN A 197 12.91 -16.57 9.02
CA ASN A 197 14.32 -16.56 9.36
C ASN A 197 15.11 -16.35 8.07
N ALA A 198 15.95 -15.32 8.03
CA ALA A 198 16.92 -15.09 6.96
C ALA A 198 18.34 -15.21 7.51
N ASP A 199 19.22 -15.89 6.76
CA ASP A 199 20.64 -15.99 7.09
C ASP A 199 21.35 -14.67 6.74
N SER A 200 22.07 -14.10 7.71
CA SER A 200 22.91 -12.91 7.52
C SER A 200 24.28 -13.09 8.15
N GLY A 201 25.27 -12.28 7.73
CA GLY A 201 26.62 -12.27 8.28
C GLY A 201 26.85 -11.06 9.17
N VAL A 202 26.97 -11.27 10.49
CA VAL A 202 27.35 -10.22 11.45
C VAL A 202 28.85 -10.31 11.70
N ALA A 203 29.55 -9.17 11.60
CA ALA A 203 31.00 -9.10 11.80
C ALA A 203 31.33 -8.53 13.17
N TYR A 204 32.11 -9.25 13.98
CA TYR A 204 32.51 -8.82 15.33
C TYR A 204 34.03 -8.83 15.49
N PHE A 205 34.52 -7.98 16.39
CA PHE A 205 35.94 -7.85 16.70
C PHE A 205 36.46 -9.07 17.49
N SER A 206 37.51 -9.73 16.99
CA SER A 206 38.16 -10.82 17.72
C SER A 206 38.91 -10.32 18.95
N THR A 207 38.61 -10.89 20.12
CA THR A 207 39.36 -10.67 21.38
C THR A 207 40.81 -11.11 21.32
N ASP A 208 41.19 -11.91 20.32
CA ASP A 208 42.58 -12.34 20.18
C ASP A 208 43.40 -11.32 19.41
N ALA A 209 42.82 -10.27 18.80
CA ALA A 209 43.50 -9.31 17.93
C ALA A 209 44.77 -8.68 18.56
N THR A 210 45.74 -8.30 17.72
CA THR A 210 47.03 -7.76 18.17
C THR A 210 46.85 -6.48 18.98
N SER A 211 47.30 -6.47 20.24
CA SER A 211 47.23 -5.29 21.10
C SER A 211 48.39 -4.34 20.82
N GLN A 212 48.12 -3.04 20.78
CA GLN A 212 49.15 -1.99 20.72
C GLN A 212 50.06 -1.99 21.96
N LEU A 213 49.61 -2.61 23.06
CA LEU A 213 50.43 -2.86 24.24
C LEU A 213 51.56 -3.88 23.98
N ALA A 214 51.58 -4.52 22.82
CA ALA A 214 52.57 -5.50 22.39
C ALA A 214 53.47 -5.04 21.21
N ASP A 215 53.38 -3.80 20.71
CA ASP A 215 54.34 -3.31 19.71
C ASP A 215 55.55 -2.61 20.38
N ASP A 216 56.76 -2.85 19.85
CA ASP A 216 58.05 -2.50 20.48
C ASP A 216 59.09 -2.00 19.47
N LEU A 217 58.68 -1.26 18.45
CA LEU A 217 59.59 -0.71 17.42
C LEU A 217 59.91 0.79 17.61
N PRO A 218 60.96 1.13 18.39
CA PRO A 218 61.63 2.42 18.33
C PRO A 218 62.80 2.36 17.32
N SER A 219 62.57 2.79 16.07
CA SER A 219 63.66 2.88 15.07
C SER A 219 63.51 4.00 14.04
N GLY A 220 62.79 5.08 14.38
CA GLY A 220 62.74 6.31 13.58
C GLY A 220 62.57 7.55 14.47
N PRO A 221 63.17 8.70 14.13
CA PRO A 221 63.01 9.93 14.91
C PRO A 221 61.57 10.48 14.87
N GLU A 222 60.75 10.01 13.94
CA GLU A 222 59.35 10.41 13.74
C GLU A 222 58.35 9.47 14.44
N SER A 223 58.76 8.29 14.93
CA SER A 223 57.82 7.27 15.45
C SER A 223 57.40 7.46 16.92
N GLY A 224 57.97 8.44 17.62
CA GLY A 224 57.68 8.69 19.03
C GLY A 224 56.28 9.29 19.29
N GLU A 225 55.75 10.08 18.35
CA GLU A 225 54.46 10.75 18.53
C GLU A 225 53.28 9.77 18.49
N GLY A 226 53.30 8.80 17.56
CA GLY A 226 52.23 7.81 17.41
C GLY A 226 52.02 6.92 18.65
N GLN A 227 53.09 6.53 19.34
CA GLN A 227 53.00 5.76 20.59
C GLN A 227 52.49 6.60 21.78
N GLY A 228 52.78 7.90 21.80
CA GLY A 228 52.20 8.83 22.77
C GLY A 228 50.68 9.01 22.57
N ILE A 229 50.25 9.11 21.31
CA ILE A 229 48.84 9.21 20.93
C ILE A 229 48.07 7.93 21.30
N SER A 230 48.62 6.74 21.05
CA SER A 230 47.91 5.48 21.35
C SER A 230 47.72 5.23 22.84
N LEU A 231 48.75 5.45 23.67
CA LEU A 231 48.63 5.36 25.12
C LEU A 231 47.71 6.46 25.68
N GLY A 232 47.73 7.67 25.11
CA GLY A 232 46.82 8.76 25.48
C GLY A 232 45.34 8.47 25.18
N TYR A 233 45.05 7.82 24.04
CA TYR A 233 43.71 7.32 23.72
C TYR A 233 43.26 6.28 24.75
N ILE A 234 44.07 5.26 25.00
CA ILE A 234 43.74 4.18 25.95
C ILE A 234 43.48 4.78 27.33
N GLN A 235 44.35 5.68 27.82
CA GLN A 235 44.15 6.40 29.09
C GLN A 235 42.84 7.18 29.15
N THR A 236 42.50 7.90 28.07
CA THR A 236 41.27 8.72 28.00
C THR A 236 40.02 7.85 28.03
N MET A 237 39.95 6.84 27.16
CA MET A 237 38.83 5.90 27.07
C MET A 237 38.65 5.12 28.37
N PHE A 238 39.74 4.59 28.93
CA PHE A 238 39.77 3.86 30.18
C PHE A 238 39.22 4.72 31.33
N THR A 239 39.74 5.93 31.49
CA THR A 239 39.26 6.88 32.52
C THR A 239 37.77 7.18 32.35
N SER A 240 37.29 7.38 31.11
CA SER A 240 35.88 7.68 30.86
C SER A 240 34.93 6.55 31.31
N LEU A 241 35.35 5.27 31.21
CA LEU A 241 34.58 4.11 31.70
C LEU A 241 34.52 4.04 33.23
N PHE A 242 35.60 4.41 33.94
CA PHE A 242 35.54 4.49 35.40
C PHE A 242 34.68 5.66 35.88
N LEU A 243 34.73 6.81 35.19
CA LEU A 243 33.87 7.97 35.47
C LEU A 243 32.39 7.77 35.07
N ALA A 244 32.08 6.72 34.29
CA ALA A 244 30.72 6.39 33.87
C ALA A 244 29.77 6.14 35.06
N SER A 245 28.47 6.34 34.82
CA SER A 245 27.43 6.11 35.83
C SER A 245 27.35 4.64 36.23
N GLY A 246 26.78 4.36 37.42
CA GLY A 246 26.53 2.97 37.86
C GLY A 246 25.67 2.20 36.85
N ALA A 247 24.63 2.84 36.31
CA ALA A 247 23.76 2.27 35.28
C ALA A 247 24.54 1.91 34.00
N SER A 248 25.44 2.78 33.54
CA SER A 248 26.31 2.54 32.37
C SER A 248 27.28 1.37 32.57
N LYS A 249 27.63 1.05 33.81
CA LYS A 249 28.49 -0.09 34.16
C LYS A 249 27.70 -1.40 34.14
N SER A 250 26.45 -1.40 34.62
CA SER A 250 25.52 -2.54 34.59
C SER A 250 24.77 -2.76 33.27
N ASP A 251 24.73 -1.78 32.36
CA ASP A 251 24.12 -1.91 31.03
C ASP A 251 24.76 -3.07 30.23
N PRO A 252 24.07 -3.81 29.33
CA PRO A 252 24.70 -4.79 28.46
C PRO A 252 25.72 -4.22 27.45
N MET A 253 25.70 -2.91 27.19
CA MET A 253 26.65 -2.24 26.28
C MET A 253 27.54 -1.24 27.02
N ASP A 254 28.63 -0.81 26.37
CA ASP A 254 29.48 0.27 26.86
C ASP A 254 29.03 1.67 26.36
N LEU A 255 29.80 2.71 26.70
CA LEU A 255 29.51 4.10 26.31
C LEU A 255 29.48 4.36 24.79
N TRP A 256 29.93 3.41 23.98
CA TRP A 256 30.02 3.52 22.52
C TRP A 256 29.12 2.51 21.79
N GLY A 257 28.32 1.73 22.51
CA GLY A 257 27.39 0.75 21.94
C GLY A 257 28.03 -0.60 21.58
N ASN A 258 29.21 -0.91 22.13
CA ASN A 258 29.85 -2.22 21.99
C ASN A 258 29.28 -3.20 23.03
N VAL A 259 29.20 -4.49 22.70
CA VAL A 259 28.55 -5.50 23.57
C VAL A 259 29.52 -5.99 24.65
N LYS A 260 29.19 -5.80 25.94
CA LYS A 260 30.01 -6.30 27.04
C LYS A 260 29.74 -7.79 27.30
N ILE A 261 30.81 -8.54 27.49
CA ILE A 261 30.75 -10.00 27.72
C ILE A 261 30.58 -10.27 29.22
N PRO A 262 29.55 -11.02 29.65
CA PRO A 262 29.39 -11.43 31.05
C PRO A 262 30.54 -12.29 31.54
N ASN A 263 30.85 -12.19 32.83
CA ASN A 263 31.81 -13.03 33.53
C ASN A 263 31.08 -14.10 34.36
N LEU A 264 30.64 -15.17 33.69
CA LEU A 264 29.96 -16.29 34.35
C LEU A 264 30.95 -17.37 34.81
N ASN A 265 30.65 -18.00 35.95
CA ASN A 265 31.42 -19.13 36.45
C ASN A 265 30.88 -20.44 35.83
N ILE A 266 31.28 -20.69 34.59
CA ILE A 266 30.85 -21.86 33.79
C ILE A 266 31.77 -23.04 34.06
N THR A 267 31.19 -24.24 34.25
CA THR A 267 31.92 -25.47 34.59
C THR A 267 31.67 -26.63 33.63
N ASP A 268 30.83 -26.43 32.62
CA ASP A 268 30.27 -27.47 31.76
C ASP A 268 29.96 -26.93 30.35
N ASP A 269 29.84 -27.83 29.37
CA ASP A 269 29.72 -27.48 27.93
C ASP A 269 28.32 -26.97 27.50
N GLY A 270 27.46 -26.69 28.48
CA GLY A 270 26.07 -26.27 28.34
C GLY A 270 25.93 -24.77 28.05
N TRP A 271 24.74 -24.37 27.61
CA TRP A 271 24.38 -22.95 27.53
C TRP A 271 23.80 -22.50 28.88
N HIS A 272 24.36 -21.45 29.47
CA HIS A 272 23.89 -20.84 30.71
C HIS A 272 23.31 -19.46 30.41
N ASP A 273 22.07 -19.21 30.84
CA ASP A 273 21.39 -17.93 30.63
C ASP A 273 22.00 -16.82 31.50
N VAL A 274 22.09 -15.61 30.94
CA VAL A 274 22.64 -14.43 31.62
C VAL A 274 21.57 -13.81 32.55
N PRO A 275 21.90 -13.48 33.82
CA PRO A 275 20.95 -12.81 34.72
C PRO A 275 20.44 -11.48 34.17
N SER A 276 19.15 -11.23 34.35
CA SER A 276 18.43 -10.09 33.75
C SER A 276 18.67 -8.74 34.45
N ASP A 277 19.33 -8.73 35.60
CA ASP A 277 19.77 -7.53 36.34
C ASP A 277 21.23 -7.74 36.81
N PRO A 278 22.21 -7.53 35.92
CA PRO A 278 23.63 -7.75 36.22
C PRO A 278 24.24 -6.57 36.98
N GLY A 279 24.79 -6.85 38.17
CA GLY A 279 25.57 -5.85 38.92
C GLY A 279 26.81 -5.36 38.15
N PRO A 280 27.37 -4.18 38.49
CA PRO A 280 28.45 -3.55 37.73
C PRO A 280 29.77 -4.33 37.66
N ASP A 281 29.95 -5.36 38.50
CA ASP A 281 31.06 -6.32 38.50
C ASP A 281 30.70 -7.70 37.91
N SER A 282 29.62 -7.78 37.12
CA SER A 282 29.17 -9.00 36.41
C SER A 282 29.75 -9.18 35.01
N TYR A 283 30.43 -8.17 34.47
CA TYR A 283 31.03 -8.19 33.13
C TYR A 283 32.54 -8.44 33.21
N SER A 284 33.10 -9.09 32.17
CA SER A 284 34.54 -9.38 32.10
C SER A 284 35.40 -8.14 31.82
N ALA A 285 34.80 -7.06 31.29
CA ALA A 285 35.39 -5.75 31.10
C ALA A 285 34.31 -4.65 31.19
N LEU A 286 34.72 -3.38 31.26
CA LEU A 286 33.85 -2.21 31.14
C LEU A 286 33.70 -1.70 29.70
N VAL A 287 34.63 -2.06 28.81
CA VAL A 287 34.53 -1.87 27.35
C VAL A 287 33.92 -3.13 26.72
N GLY A 288 33.10 -2.96 25.68
CA GLY A 288 32.50 -4.07 24.95
C GLY A 288 33.30 -4.48 23.71
N LEU A 289 32.83 -5.52 23.02
CA LEU A 289 33.32 -5.90 21.69
C LEU A 289 32.56 -5.14 20.59
N PRO A 290 33.25 -4.42 19.70
CA PRO A 290 32.63 -3.82 18.53
C PRO A 290 31.97 -4.86 17.62
N ILE A 291 30.78 -4.53 17.12
CA ILE A 291 30.00 -5.33 16.18
C ILE A 291 29.49 -4.47 15.02
N THR A 292 29.46 -5.05 13.82
CA THR A 292 29.13 -4.37 12.56
C THR A 292 28.23 -5.25 11.69
N ASN A 293 27.61 -4.66 10.66
CA ASN A 293 26.66 -5.30 9.74
C ASN A 293 25.38 -5.88 10.40
N VAL A 294 25.00 -5.39 11.59
CA VAL A 294 23.72 -5.74 12.23
C VAL A 294 22.55 -5.12 11.45
N THR A 295 21.77 -5.98 10.80
CA THR A 295 20.56 -5.63 10.04
C THR A 295 19.43 -5.10 10.93
N THR A 296 18.46 -4.41 10.34
CA THR A 296 17.20 -4.07 11.01
C THR A 296 16.42 -5.32 11.40
N GLY A 297 15.62 -5.23 12.46
CA GLY A 297 14.86 -6.34 13.03
C GLY A 297 15.51 -6.94 14.28
N ASN A 298 15.17 -8.21 14.55
CA ASN A 298 15.70 -8.99 15.66
C ASN A 298 16.74 -9.98 15.12
N VAL A 299 17.97 -9.90 15.60
CA VAL A 299 19.12 -10.69 15.13
C VAL A 299 19.68 -11.51 16.29
N THR A 300 20.00 -12.77 16.06
CA THR A 300 20.67 -13.64 17.05
C THR A 300 21.85 -14.38 16.43
N PHE A 301 23.01 -14.30 17.08
CA PHE A 301 24.25 -14.94 16.62
C PHE A 301 25.11 -15.40 17.82
N SER A 302 26.00 -16.36 17.58
CA SER A 302 27.10 -16.67 18.50
C SER A 302 28.34 -15.85 18.11
N LEU A 303 29.01 -15.24 19.08
CA LEU A 303 30.39 -14.78 18.94
C LEU A 303 31.32 -15.60 19.84
N ASP A 304 32.59 -15.71 19.47
CA ASP A 304 33.65 -16.32 20.26
C ASP A 304 34.51 -15.23 20.89
N SER A 305 34.94 -15.41 22.13
CA SER A 305 35.58 -14.35 22.91
C SER A 305 36.43 -14.90 24.05
N SER A 306 37.52 -14.20 24.38
CA SER A 306 38.42 -14.55 25.48
C SER A 306 38.65 -13.37 26.43
N TYR A 307 38.81 -13.66 27.72
CA TYR A 307 39.07 -12.68 28.78
C TYR A 307 39.79 -13.34 29.97
N MET A 308 40.52 -12.58 30.79
CA MET A 308 41.19 -13.15 31.95
C MET A 308 40.30 -13.19 33.18
N THR A 309 40.49 -14.20 34.02
CA THR A 309 39.95 -14.29 35.38
C THR A 309 41.09 -14.35 36.40
N LEU A 310 40.87 -13.76 37.57
CA LEU A 310 41.82 -13.75 38.69
C LEU A 310 41.22 -14.50 39.88
N ALA A 311 41.70 -15.71 40.12
CA ALA A 311 41.31 -16.53 41.26
C ALA A 311 42.18 -16.14 42.48
N CYS A 312 41.70 -15.19 43.28
CA CYS A 312 42.47 -14.61 44.38
C CYS A 312 42.36 -15.40 45.70
N TYR A 313 43.48 -15.50 46.40
CA TYR A 313 43.68 -16.14 47.70
C TYR A 313 44.74 -15.35 48.50
N ASP A 314 44.78 -15.49 49.83
CA ASP A 314 45.66 -14.70 50.71
C ASP A 314 45.48 -13.16 50.59
N LEU A 315 44.24 -12.69 50.82
CA LEU A 315 43.96 -11.26 51.03
C LEU A 315 44.37 -10.88 52.47
N THR A 316 45.31 -9.94 52.60
CA THR A 316 45.78 -9.43 53.89
C THR A 316 45.70 -7.89 53.93
N SER A 317 44.98 -7.35 54.91
CA SER A 317 44.98 -5.92 55.25
C SER A 317 45.83 -5.63 56.49
N SER A 318 46.37 -4.41 56.59
CA SER A 318 47.31 -4.03 57.65
C SER A 318 47.24 -2.54 57.97
N ASN A 319 47.31 -2.17 59.25
CA ASN A 319 47.45 -0.78 59.73
C ASN A 319 48.90 -0.25 59.64
N ARG A 320 49.73 -0.89 58.80
CA ARG A 320 51.05 -0.45 58.35
C ARG A 320 51.18 -0.81 56.89
N SER A 321 51.81 0.04 56.08
CA SER A 321 52.26 -0.32 54.74
C SER A 321 53.11 -1.60 54.81
N PHE A 322 52.80 -2.59 53.97
CA PHE A 322 53.69 -3.73 53.82
C PHE A 322 55.05 -3.24 53.30
N ASN A 323 56.14 -3.74 53.88
CA ASN A 323 57.43 -3.65 53.22
C ASN A 323 57.30 -4.44 51.92
N ILE A 324 57.20 -3.76 50.78
CA ILE A 324 57.30 -4.42 49.48
C ILE A 324 58.67 -5.11 49.51
N PRO A 325 58.76 -6.45 49.42
CA PRO A 325 60.04 -7.09 49.59
C PRO A 325 60.90 -6.65 48.42
N GLN A 326 62.15 -6.21 48.64
CA GLN A 326 63.06 -5.78 47.55
C GLN A 326 63.14 -6.82 46.41
N ASN A 327 62.84 -8.07 46.74
CA ASN A 327 62.65 -9.15 45.79
C ASN A 327 61.51 -9.00 44.76
N TRP A 328 60.71 -7.92 44.80
CA TRP A 328 59.53 -7.65 43.96
C TRP A 328 59.50 -6.23 43.36
N THR A 329 60.54 -5.41 43.54
CA THR A 329 60.55 -3.99 43.11
C THR A 329 61.92 -3.51 42.61
N ASP A 330 62.15 -3.60 41.29
CA ASP A 330 63.14 -2.85 40.48
C ASP A 330 62.99 -3.33 39.02
N PRO A 331 63.13 -2.46 37.99
CA PRO A 331 64.39 -1.73 37.74
C PRO A 331 64.27 -0.24 37.38
N PRO A 332 65.42 0.48 37.41
CA PRO A 332 65.62 1.74 36.71
C PRO A 332 66.79 1.69 35.70
N THR A 333 66.61 1.09 34.51
CA THR A 333 67.40 1.42 33.30
C THR A 333 66.74 0.86 32.03
N TRP A 334 66.85 1.56 30.90
CA TRP A 334 66.44 1.03 29.60
C TRP A 334 67.57 0.10 29.07
N GLY A 335 67.26 -1.17 28.83
CA GLY A 335 68.21 -2.16 28.27
C GLY A 335 68.46 -3.37 29.18
N ASP A 336 68.55 -3.16 30.49
CA ASP A 336 68.64 -4.24 31.49
C ASP A 336 67.24 -4.57 32.04
N TYR A 337 66.69 -5.70 31.60
CA TYR A 337 65.44 -6.28 32.11
C TYR A 337 65.81 -7.40 33.10
N PRO A 338 65.78 -7.19 34.43
CA PRO A 338 66.22 -8.18 35.40
C PRO A 338 65.12 -9.22 35.66
N THR A 339 64.87 -10.06 34.66
CA THR A 339 64.24 -11.37 34.91
C THR A 339 65.12 -12.12 35.91
N LYS A 340 64.55 -12.47 37.06
CA LYS A 340 65.25 -13.36 38.00
C LYS A 340 65.37 -14.75 37.39
N SER A 341 66.30 -15.55 37.90
CA SER A 341 66.52 -16.96 37.56
C SER A 341 65.28 -17.87 37.59
N ASN A 342 64.17 -17.39 38.17
CA ASN A 342 62.92 -18.11 38.35
C ASN A 342 61.77 -17.57 37.45
N GLY A 343 62.04 -16.64 36.52
CA GLY A 343 61.04 -16.13 35.58
C GLY A 343 59.97 -15.21 36.19
N THR A 344 60.32 -14.44 37.23
CA THR A 344 59.44 -13.42 37.84
C THR A 344 59.86 -12.01 37.40
N TRP A 345 58.89 -11.16 37.07
CA TRP A 345 59.11 -9.75 36.69
C TRP A 345 58.48 -8.83 37.74
N HIS A 346 59.15 -7.70 38.01
CA HIS A 346 58.89 -6.88 39.20
C HIS A 346 58.20 -5.57 38.86
N GLY A 347 57.10 -5.28 39.56
CA GLY A 347 56.30 -4.08 39.36
C GLY A 347 57.11 -2.80 39.44
N ARG A 348 56.72 -1.80 38.65
CA ARG A 348 57.40 -0.49 38.62
C ARG A 348 57.40 0.13 40.02
N ASN A 349 58.58 0.42 40.55
CA ASN A 349 58.80 0.68 41.97
C ASN A 349 58.15 2.01 42.44
N SER A 350 57.12 1.91 43.29
CA SER A 350 56.34 3.06 43.77
C SER A 350 57.09 4.01 44.72
N THR A 351 58.32 3.67 45.13
CA THR A 351 59.17 4.58 45.92
C THR A 351 59.76 5.72 45.09
N GLN A 352 59.82 5.57 43.76
CA GLN A 352 60.21 6.65 42.82
C GLN A 352 59.02 7.29 42.13
N LEU A 353 57.95 6.52 41.89
CA LEU A 353 56.72 6.97 41.24
C LEU A 353 55.59 6.93 42.25
N MET A 354 55.19 8.11 42.74
CA MET A 354 54.28 8.33 43.88
C MET A 354 52.83 7.86 43.62
N SER A 355 52.63 6.56 43.46
CA SER A 355 51.35 5.90 43.25
C SER A 355 50.99 5.01 44.47
N PRO A 356 49.71 4.96 44.89
CA PRO A 356 49.28 4.23 46.08
C PRO A 356 49.21 2.70 45.90
N TRP A 357 49.45 2.15 44.70
CA TRP A 357 49.43 0.70 44.47
C TRP A 357 50.38 0.22 43.35
N SER A 358 50.55 -1.10 43.30
CA SER A 358 51.53 -1.79 42.45
C SER A 358 51.09 -3.24 42.18
N MET A 359 51.54 -3.80 41.06
CA MET A 359 51.35 -5.22 40.72
C MET A 359 52.64 -5.85 40.20
N ALA A 360 52.79 -7.16 40.37
CA ALA A 360 53.85 -7.99 39.80
C ALA A 360 53.30 -9.35 39.36
N VAL A 361 53.98 -10.06 38.46
CA VAL A 361 53.55 -11.38 37.97
C VAL A 361 54.76 -12.31 37.76
N ASP A 362 54.55 -13.62 37.92
CA ASP A 362 55.53 -14.66 37.57
C ASP A 362 55.14 -15.44 36.29
N ARG A 363 56.09 -16.24 35.79
CA ARG A 363 55.89 -17.26 34.74
C ARG A 363 55.56 -16.67 33.36
N PHE A 364 56.52 -15.92 32.84
CA PHE A 364 56.54 -15.50 31.44
C PHE A 364 56.77 -16.67 30.48
N VAL A 365 56.27 -16.51 29.26
CA VAL A 365 56.62 -17.37 28.12
C VAL A 365 58.12 -17.24 27.82
N ASP A 366 58.78 -18.33 27.40
CA ASP A 366 60.21 -18.32 27.03
C ASP A 366 60.52 -17.25 25.97
N ARG A 367 61.68 -16.58 26.14
CA ARG A 367 62.12 -15.46 25.29
C ARG A 367 62.25 -15.81 23.80
N TYR A 368 62.42 -17.10 23.47
CA TYR A 368 62.33 -17.61 22.11
C TYR A 368 61.00 -17.23 21.42
N TRP A 369 59.90 -17.25 22.17
CA TRP A 369 58.55 -16.86 21.70
C TRP A 369 58.28 -15.36 21.84
N ALA A 370 58.98 -14.68 22.75
CA ALA A 370 58.84 -13.25 23.02
C ALA A 370 59.72 -12.36 22.12
N THR A 371 60.20 -12.86 20.98
CA THR A 371 61.04 -12.09 20.05
C THR A 371 60.59 -12.31 18.60
N THR A 372 60.25 -11.22 17.90
CA THR A 372 59.64 -11.25 16.56
C THR A 372 60.51 -11.90 15.49
N THR A 373 61.83 -11.79 15.58
CA THR A 373 62.78 -12.45 14.65
C THR A 373 62.69 -13.97 14.75
N ASN A 374 62.87 -14.51 15.96
CA ASN A 374 62.81 -15.96 16.22
C ASN A 374 61.41 -16.53 15.94
N LEU A 375 60.38 -15.73 16.18
CA LEU A 375 59.00 -16.05 15.82
C LEU A 375 58.80 -16.14 14.29
N SER A 376 59.43 -15.25 13.52
CA SER A 376 59.41 -15.30 12.05
C SER A 376 60.19 -16.47 11.47
N ASP A 377 61.33 -16.84 12.07
CA ASP A 377 62.09 -18.04 11.69
C ASP A 377 61.27 -19.33 11.89
N ARG A 378 60.34 -19.36 12.87
CA ARG A 378 59.41 -20.48 13.06
C ARG A 378 58.21 -20.44 12.10
N LEU A 379 57.56 -19.29 11.98
CA LEU A 379 56.29 -19.17 11.24
C LEU A 379 56.48 -19.00 9.73
N GLY A 380 57.71 -18.77 9.25
CA GLY A 380 58.06 -18.71 7.83
C GLY A 380 57.77 -17.36 7.15
N ASP A 381 57.16 -16.41 7.86
CA ASP A 381 56.90 -15.05 7.40
C ASP A 381 56.97 -14.06 8.58
N PHE A 382 57.61 -12.91 8.35
CA PHE A 382 57.70 -11.80 9.29
C PHE A 382 56.36 -11.08 9.50
N LEU A 383 55.51 -10.98 8.47
CA LEU A 383 54.20 -10.36 8.59
C LEU A 383 53.25 -11.20 9.45
N VAL A 384 53.26 -12.53 9.24
CA VAL A 384 52.56 -13.49 10.12
C VAL A 384 53.14 -13.44 11.54
N ALA A 385 54.46 -13.39 11.71
CA ALA A 385 55.05 -13.26 13.05
C ALA A 385 54.63 -11.98 13.77
N LYS A 386 54.49 -10.84 13.07
CA LYS A 386 53.98 -9.61 13.68
C LYS A 386 52.52 -9.77 14.14
N SER A 387 51.67 -10.46 13.39
CA SER A 387 50.27 -10.64 13.81
C SER A 387 50.15 -11.54 15.04
N TYR A 388 50.94 -12.61 15.17
CA TYR A 388 50.90 -13.53 16.33
C TYR A 388 51.63 -13.02 17.59
N TYR A 389 52.38 -11.93 17.51
CA TYR A 389 53.19 -11.41 18.61
C TYR A 389 52.34 -10.94 19.81
N GLY A 390 52.71 -11.34 21.03
CA GLY A 390 52.05 -10.92 22.28
C GLY A 390 50.73 -11.63 22.62
N ARG A 391 50.36 -12.72 21.94
CA ARG A 391 49.01 -13.30 21.98
C ARG A 391 48.99 -14.79 22.39
N PRO A 392 48.04 -15.24 23.25
CA PRO A 392 47.82 -16.66 23.58
C PRO A 392 47.73 -17.60 22.37
N VAL A 393 47.08 -17.19 21.28
CA VAL A 393 46.85 -18.00 20.06
C VAL A 393 48.11 -18.58 19.41
N LEU A 394 49.31 -18.04 19.71
CA LEU A 394 50.59 -18.66 19.33
C LEU A 394 50.73 -20.13 19.81
N PHE A 395 50.05 -20.49 20.89
CA PHE A 395 50.10 -21.83 21.49
C PHE A 395 48.86 -22.69 21.22
N GLU A 396 47.95 -22.25 20.34
CA GLU A 396 46.74 -23.00 19.93
C GLU A 396 47.06 -24.41 19.40
N ASN A 397 48.25 -24.59 18.81
CA ASN A 397 48.68 -25.87 18.25
C ASN A 397 49.62 -26.71 19.14
N GLU A 398 49.93 -26.25 20.35
CA GLU A 398 50.90 -26.90 21.24
C GLU A 398 50.21 -27.68 22.37
N THR A 399 50.24 -29.01 22.30
CA THR A 399 49.58 -29.90 23.31
C THR A 399 50.48 -30.29 24.48
N ASP A 400 51.80 -30.26 24.30
CA ASP A 400 52.75 -30.95 25.18
C ASP A 400 53.48 -30.00 26.15
N ILE A 401 53.13 -28.71 26.15
CA ILE A 401 53.75 -27.70 27.01
C ILE A 401 53.19 -27.80 28.44
N ARG A 402 54.07 -28.07 29.40
CA ARG A 402 53.73 -28.02 30.83
C ARG A 402 53.69 -26.58 31.34
N VAL A 403 52.50 -25.98 31.29
CA VAL A 403 52.24 -24.64 31.86
C VAL A 403 51.51 -24.79 33.19
N GLU A 404 52.07 -24.22 34.26
CA GLU A 404 51.33 -23.96 35.50
C GLU A 404 50.77 -22.52 35.50
N PRO A 405 49.66 -22.21 36.20
CA PRO A 405 49.13 -20.86 36.27
C PRO A 405 50.17 -19.82 36.74
N SER A 406 50.14 -18.65 36.10
CA SER A 406 50.86 -17.46 36.56
C SER A 406 50.26 -16.94 37.87
N ARG A 407 51.10 -16.37 38.74
CA ARG A 407 50.68 -15.73 40.00
C ARG A 407 50.88 -14.22 39.91
N LEU A 408 49.78 -13.48 40.03
CA LEU A 408 49.78 -12.03 40.17
C LEU A 408 49.79 -11.66 41.66
N LEU A 409 50.71 -10.78 42.05
CA LEU A 409 50.72 -10.13 43.36
C LEU A 409 50.21 -8.70 43.20
N PHE A 410 49.14 -8.36 43.91
CA PHE A 410 48.67 -6.98 44.08
C PHE A 410 49.12 -6.46 45.45
N ASN A 411 49.67 -5.24 45.50
CA ASN A 411 50.11 -4.60 46.73
C ASN A 411 49.84 -3.08 46.70
N ALA A 412 49.05 -2.60 47.67
CA ALA A 412 48.71 -1.20 47.86
C ALA A 412 49.20 -0.67 49.21
N ALA A 413 49.58 0.61 49.24
CA ALA A 413 50.00 1.36 50.43
C ALA A 413 49.49 2.81 50.34
N TYR A 414 48.55 3.17 51.20
CA TYR A 414 47.81 4.44 51.15
C TYR A 414 47.60 5.02 52.55
N GLN A 415 47.31 6.32 52.65
CA GLN A 415 47.02 6.98 53.92
C GLN A 415 45.50 7.10 54.15
N ASP A 416 45.09 6.88 55.39
CA ASP A 416 43.76 7.24 55.90
C ASP A 416 43.73 8.75 56.14
N GLY A 417 42.74 9.47 55.58
CA GLY A 417 42.66 10.93 55.68
C GLY A 417 42.62 11.51 57.11
N ALA A 418 42.41 10.68 58.15
CA ALA A 418 42.43 11.09 59.55
C ALA A 418 43.77 10.90 60.25
N GLN A 419 44.70 10.10 59.70
CA GLN A 419 45.93 9.70 60.40
C GLN A 419 47.17 9.69 59.51
N THR A 420 48.33 9.94 60.12
CA THR A 420 49.64 9.85 59.42
C THR A 420 50.09 8.41 59.17
N THR A 421 49.32 7.41 59.61
CA THR A 421 49.58 5.97 59.44
C THR A 421 49.20 5.51 58.03
N ALA A 422 50.15 4.86 57.35
CA ALA A 422 49.88 4.21 56.07
C ALA A 422 49.21 2.85 56.31
N LYS A 423 48.05 2.61 55.71
CA LYS A 423 47.46 1.28 55.56
C LYS A 423 48.13 0.52 54.43
N GLY A 424 48.14 -0.80 54.53
CA GLY A 424 48.61 -1.73 53.49
C GLY A 424 47.52 -2.74 53.14
N PHE A 425 47.41 -3.09 51.86
CA PHE A 425 46.58 -4.19 51.37
C PHE A 425 47.36 -5.05 50.38
N LYS A 426 47.33 -6.37 50.55
CA LYS A 426 48.02 -7.37 49.72
C LYS A 426 47.02 -8.44 49.30
N ALA A 427 47.08 -8.88 48.04
CA ALA A 427 46.36 -10.05 47.55
C ALA A 427 47.24 -10.82 46.56
N GLU A 428 47.15 -12.16 46.56
CA GLU A 428 47.72 -13.00 45.51
C GLU A 428 46.61 -13.63 44.67
N CYS A 429 46.83 -13.80 43.38
CA CYS A 429 45.82 -14.35 42.47
C CYS A 429 46.45 -15.26 41.42
N HIS A 430 45.81 -16.39 41.12
CA HIS A 430 46.11 -17.13 39.89
C HIS A 430 45.47 -16.42 38.70
N VAL A 431 46.26 -16.20 37.64
CA VAL A 431 45.79 -15.63 36.37
C VAL A 431 45.42 -16.78 35.43
N LEU A 432 44.22 -16.74 34.86
CA LEU A 432 43.72 -17.71 33.89
C LEU A 432 43.02 -17.01 32.73
N GLN A 433 43.34 -17.36 31.48
CA GLN A 433 42.59 -16.96 30.30
C GLN A 433 41.36 -17.86 30.19
N ARG A 434 40.16 -17.29 30.06
CA ARG A 434 38.91 -18.01 29.74
C ARG A 434 38.54 -17.76 28.29
N TYR A 435 37.99 -18.78 27.65
CA TYR A 435 37.50 -18.74 26.27
C TYR A 435 36.03 -19.16 26.26
N VAL A 436 35.14 -18.27 25.80
CA VAL A 436 33.69 -18.44 25.88
C VAL A 436 32.98 -18.08 24.57
N GLU A 437 32.02 -18.91 24.20
CA GLU A 437 31.06 -18.61 23.14
C GLU A 437 29.85 -17.92 23.78
N SER A 438 29.54 -16.72 23.30
CA SER A 438 28.46 -15.86 23.82
C SER A 438 27.37 -15.68 22.76
N ARG A 439 26.12 -16.06 23.08
CA ARG A 439 24.96 -15.84 22.21
C ARG A 439 24.43 -14.42 22.40
N VAL A 440 24.69 -13.56 21.43
CA VAL A 440 24.20 -12.18 21.40
C VAL A 440 22.80 -12.15 20.78
N HIS A 441 21.89 -11.41 21.42
CA HIS A 441 20.67 -10.94 20.81
C HIS A 441 20.77 -9.44 20.57
N CYS A 442 20.55 -9.02 19.32
CA CYS A 442 20.46 -7.62 18.92
C CYS A 442 19.04 -7.29 18.44
N SER A 443 18.60 -6.08 18.74
CA SER A 443 17.37 -5.50 18.22
C SER A 443 17.66 -4.10 17.65
N ARG A 444 17.17 -3.83 16.44
CA ARG A 444 17.36 -2.54 15.75
C ARG A 444 16.10 -2.16 14.99
N VAL A 445 15.43 -1.10 15.44
CA VAL A 445 14.13 -0.67 14.90
C VAL A 445 14.26 -0.08 13.49
N ASP A 446 15.32 0.70 13.25
CA ASP A 446 15.62 1.33 11.97
C ASP A 446 17.15 1.52 11.82
N ILE A 447 17.62 1.81 10.60
CA ILE A 447 19.01 2.14 10.31
C ILE A 447 19.44 3.40 11.09
N SER A 448 18.57 4.40 11.27
CA SER A 448 18.87 5.60 12.06
C SER A 448 18.82 5.40 13.59
N ALA A 449 18.23 4.31 14.07
CA ALA A 449 18.09 4.04 15.50
C ALA A 449 19.36 3.40 16.09
N PRO A 450 19.71 3.69 17.36
CA PRO A 450 20.76 2.95 18.05
C PRO A 450 20.39 1.47 18.14
N GLN A 451 21.36 0.60 17.88
CA GLN A 451 21.22 -0.83 18.14
C GLN A 451 21.17 -1.09 19.66
N ASN A 452 20.36 -2.05 20.10
CA ASN A 452 20.37 -2.55 21.48
C ASN A 452 20.71 -4.04 21.45
N CYS A 453 21.84 -4.40 22.05
CA CYS A 453 22.42 -5.73 21.97
C CYS A 453 22.88 -6.24 23.35
N SER A 454 22.56 -7.49 23.67
CA SER A 454 22.95 -8.13 24.93
C SER A 454 23.34 -9.59 24.74
N VAL A 455 24.26 -10.09 25.57
CA VAL A 455 24.50 -11.54 25.68
C VAL A 455 23.32 -12.16 26.43
N THR A 456 22.70 -13.17 25.83
CA THR A 456 21.53 -13.88 26.38
C THR A 456 21.91 -15.17 27.09
N ALA A 457 22.87 -15.90 26.52
CA ALA A 457 23.44 -17.10 27.11
C ALA A 457 24.93 -17.22 26.74
N GLN A 458 25.70 -17.95 27.54
CA GLN A 458 27.13 -18.15 27.36
C GLN A 458 27.51 -19.61 27.64
N ARG A 459 28.59 -20.10 27.02
CA ARG A 459 29.18 -21.43 27.24
C ARG A 459 30.70 -21.39 27.10
N LEU A 460 31.39 -22.45 27.53
CA LEU A 460 32.81 -22.65 27.17
C LEU A 460 32.97 -22.73 25.64
N SER A 461 34.02 -22.11 25.12
CA SER A 461 34.23 -22.07 23.66
C SER A 461 34.60 -23.45 23.09
N ARG A 462 34.24 -23.66 21.82
CA ARG A 462 34.37 -24.94 21.10
C ARG A 462 35.39 -24.91 19.96
N THR A 463 35.88 -23.73 19.64
CA THR A 463 37.08 -23.52 18.82
C THR A 463 38.32 -24.00 19.59
N LYS A 464 39.41 -24.21 18.88
CA LYS A 464 40.68 -24.61 19.48
C LYS A 464 41.38 -23.37 20.04
N HIS A 465 41.95 -23.49 21.24
CA HIS A 465 42.59 -22.40 21.96
C HIS A 465 43.90 -22.87 22.60
N ALA A 466 44.76 -21.92 22.97
CA ALA A 466 45.87 -22.18 23.87
C ALA A 466 45.37 -22.52 25.29
N THR A 467 46.18 -23.22 26.08
CA THR A 467 45.83 -23.54 27.48
C THR A 467 45.50 -22.29 28.29
N GLU A 468 44.47 -22.38 29.15
CA GLU A 468 44.02 -21.30 30.04
C GLU A 468 45.13 -20.74 30.95
N ASN A 469 46.20 -21.51 31.17
CA ASN A 469 47.35 -21.07 31.97
C ASN A 469 48.28 -20.10 31.23
N ILE A 470 48.17 -19.94 29.90
CA ILE A 470 48.84 -18.90 29.12
C ILE A 470 47.86 -17.75 28.93
N THR A 471 48.26 -16.56 29.38
CA THR A 471 47.39 -15.37 29.41
C THR A 471 48.08 -14.20 28.71
N ALA A 472 47.35 -13.14 28.34
CA ALA A 472 47.97 -11.95 27.74
C ALA A 472 49.08 -11.31 28.61
N LEU A 473 49.06 -11.53 29.94
CA LEU A 473 50.08 -11.05 30.87
C LEU A 473 51.37 -11.89 30.86
N SER A 474 51.37 -13.07 30.22
CA SER A 474 52.53 -13.96 30.13
C SER A 474 53.61 -13.46 29.15
N TRP A 475 53.42 -12.30 28.50
CA TRP A 475 54.41 -11.60 27.67
C TRP A 475 55.02 -10.40 28.40
N GLU A 476 56.36 -10.33 28.43
CA GLU A 476 57.09 -9.32 29.22
C GLU A 476 56.79 -7.88 28.81
N ILE A 477 56.54 -7.65 27.52
CA ILE A 477 56.15 -6.34 26.99
C ILE A 477 54.73 -5.92 27.39
N VAL A 478 53.74 -6.79 27.20
CA VAL A 478 52.34 -6.51 27.56
C VAL A 478 52.26 -6.24 29.06
N TRP A 479 52.95 -7.06 29.86
CA TRP A 479 53.08 -6.84 31.29
C TRP A 479 53.80 -5.54 31.65
N SER A 480 54.86 -5.16 30.92
CA SER A 480 55.55 -3.87 31.12
C SER A 480 54.63 -2.67 30.91
N ARG A 481 53.66 -2.75 29.99
CA ARG A 481 52.62 -1.72 29.81
C ARG A 481 51.52 -1.82 30.89
N VAL A 482 50.99 -3.01 31.18
CA VAL A 482 49.92 -3.23 32.20
C VAL A 482 50.38 -2.82 33.60
N SER A 483 51.61 -3.15 33.99
CA SER A 483 52.18 -2.75 35.29
C SER A 483 52.43 -1.24 35.44
N SER A 484 52.29 -0.46 34.36
CA SER A 484 52.35 1.01 34.44
C SER A 484 51.00 1.67 34.78
N LEU A 485 49.88 0.92 34.78
CA LEU A 485 48.54 1.44 35.05
C LEU A 485 48.39 2.28 36.34
N PRO A 486 49.05 1.95 37.48
CA PRO A 486 48.96 2.79 38.69
C PRO A 486 49.54 4.21 38.51
N THR A 487 50.29 4.47 37.42
CA THR A 487 50.80 5.81 37.06
C THR A 487 49.96 6.53 36.01
N ILE A 488 48.92 5.87 35.47
CA ILE A 488 48.00 6.39 34.46
C ILE A 488 46.75 7.02 35.10
N MET A 489 46.41 6.63 36.33
CA MET A 489 45.10 6.93 36.95
C MET A 489 45.08 8.10 37.94
N ASP A 490 46.21 8.50 38.55
CA ASP A 490 46.38 9.81 39.22
C ASP A 490 47.87 10.17 39.37
N GLY A 491 48.16 11.47 39.54
CA GLY A 491 49.49 12.02 39.72
C GLY A 491 49.86 12.27 41.17
N ALA A 492 50.81 11.49 41.69
CA ALA A 492 51.61 11.83 42.88
C ALA A 492 50.86 12.05 44.21
N GLN A 493 49.86 11.22 44.50
CA GLN A 493 49.05 11.26 45.72
C GLN A 493 49.44 10.15 46.73
N ARG A 494 49.13 10.35 48.01
CA ARG A 494 49.25 9.31 49.06
C ARG A 494 47.91 8.68 49.46
N TYR A 495 46.81 9.12 48.85
CA TYR A 495 45.44 8.65 49.11
C TYR A 495 45.05 7.55 48.13
N ALA A 496 43.92 6.87 48.36
CA ALA A 496 43.43 5.84 47.45
C ALA A 496 42.85 6.46 46.17
N ASP A 497 43.36 6.02 45.01
CA ASP A 497 42.96 6.53 43.69
C ASP A 497 41.58 6.01 43.23
N ILE A 498 41.12 6.46 42.06
CA ILE A 498 39.86 6.01 41.46
C ILE A 498 39.83 4.50 41.15
N ALA A 499 40.99 3.86 40.97
CA ALA A 499 41.10 2.43 40.71
C ALA A 499 40.83 1.63 41.99
N MET A 500 41.51 1.98 43.07
CA MET A 500 41.37 1.36 44.39
C MET A 500 39.95 1.53 44.93
N ARG A 501 39.35 2.71 44.73
CA ARG A 501 37.95 3.00 45.07
C ARG A 501 36.97 2.12 44.29
N TYR A 502 37.21 1.90 43.00
CA TYR A 502 36.40 1.00 42.16
C TYR A 502 36.55 -0.48 42.56
N LEU A 503 37.77 -0.92 42.90
CA LEU A 503 38.03 -2.29 43.39
C LEU A 503 37.26 -2.57 44.68
N ASP A 504 37.24 -1.63 45.63
CA ASP A 504 36.46 -1.73 46.87
C ASP A 504 34.94 -1.71 46.63
N ASN A 505 34.45 -0.76 45.82
CA ASN A 505 33.03 -0.66 45.49
C ASN A 505 32.78 0.07 44.14
N PRO A 506 32.42 -0.65 43.06
CA PRO A 506 32.23 -0.08 41.73
C PRO A 506 31.01 0.85 41.61
N SER A 507 30.11 0.84 42.59
CA SER A 507 28.90 1.68 42.65
C SER A 507 29.15 3.06 43.30
N ILE A 508 30.34 3.32 43.85
CA ILE A 508 30.69 4.65 44.39
C ILE A 508 31.02 5.60 43.24
N SER A 509 30.47 6.82 43.29
CA SER A 509 30.78 7.86 42.30
C SER A 509 32.23 8.33 42.45
N PRO A 510 33.11 8.21 41.43
CA PRO A 510 34.51 8.61 41.56
C PRO A 510 34.71 10.11 41.85
N VAL A 511 33.73 10.93 41.44
CA VAL A 511 33.71 12.39 41.63
C VAL A 511 33.28 12.76 43.07
N SER A 512 32.64 11.85 43.80
CA SER A 512 32.36 12.08 45.22
C SER A 512 33.64 11.97 46.04
N SER A 513 34.01 13.04 46.75
CA SER A 513 35.05 12.98 47.76
C SER A 513 34.58 12.04 48.88
N LEU A 514 35.14 10.83 48.94
CA LEU A 514 34.88 9.92 50.04
C LEU A 514 35.15 10.63 51.36
N GLY A 515 34.18 10.57 52.28
CA GLY A 515 34.40 11.06 53.63
C GLY A 515 35.54 10.28 54.26
N VAL A 516 36.41 10.97 55.00
CA VAL A 516 37.63 10.40 55.62
C VAL A 516 37.36 9.07 56.35
N ALA A 517 36.27 8.99 57.10
CA ALA A 517 35.84 7.78 57.83
C ALA A 517 35.40 6.58 56.95
N GLN A 518 35.39 6.75 55.62
CA GLN A 518 35.08 5.71 54.64
C GLN A 518 36.29 5.37 53.76
N GLU A 519 37.19 6.32 53.46
CA GLU A 519 38.54 5.98 52.96
C GLU A 519 39.30 5.11 53.99
N ALA A 520 39.08 5.37 55.27
CA ALA A 520 39.54 4.54 56.37
C ALA A 520 39.14 3.05 56.26
N LYS A 521 38.06 2.70 55.56
CA LYS A 521 37.49 1.34 55.53
C LYS A 521 37.72 0.56 54.24
N LEU A 522 38.51 1.13 53.32
CA LEU A 522 38.80 0.55 52.02
C LEU A 522 39.41 -0.86 52.18
N PHE A 523 38.84 -1.83 51.46
CA PHE A 523 39.17 -3.25 51.48
C PHE A 523 38.95 -3.99 52.82
N GLU A 524 38.25 -3.42 53.81
CA GLU A 524 37.98 -4.12 55.08
C GLU A 524 36.88 -5.20 54.97
N ASN A 525 35.97 -5.09 53.98
CA ASN A 525 34.79 -5.95 53.83
C ASN A 525 34.70 -6.71 52.49
N ILE A 526 35.76 -6.73 51.67
CA ILE A 526 35.73 -7.32 50.33
C ILE A 526 36.09 -8.82 50.35
N THR A 527 35.38 -9.66 49.58
CA THR A 527 35.76 -11.08 49.41
C THR A 527 36.86 -11.24 48.37
N SER A 528 37.63 -12.33 48.45
CA SER A 528 38.69 -12.61 47.46
C SER A 528 38.13 -12.78 46.04
N GLU A 529 36.92 -13.33 45.92
CA GLU A 529 36.19 -13.44 44.65
C GLU A 529 35.78 -12.07 44.09
N GLN A 530 35.21 -11.18 44.93
CA GLN A 530 34.84 -9.81 44.51
C GLN A 530 36.07 -9.01 44.07
N PHE A 531 37.15 -9.07 44.85
CA PHE A 531 38.41 -8.41 44.51
C PHE A 531 38.98 -8.96 43.20
N GLY A 532 39.02 -10.29 43.03
CA GLY A 532 39.50 -10.95 41.82
C GLY A 532 38.68 -10.61 40.58
N ARG A 533 37.34 -10.65 40.66
CA ARG A 533 36.44 -10.24 39.56
C ARG A 533 36.71 -8.81 39.11
N ARG A 534 36.80 -7.85 40.04
CA ARG A 534 36.98 -6.43 39.73
C ARG A 534 38.38 -6.08 39.25
N LEU A 535 39.42 -6.73 39.80
CA LEU A 535 40.79 -6.57 39.32
C LEU A 535 40.96 -7.18 37.92
N ALA A 536 40.33 -8.32 37.65
CA ALA A 536 40.27 -8.89 36.31
C ALA A 536 39.54 -7.95 35.34
N GLN A 537 38.36 -7.44 35.71
CA GLN A 537 37.57 -6.48 34.92
C GLN A 537 38.35 -5.22 34.58
N LEU A 538 39.11 -4.68 35.54
CA LEU A 538 40.00 -3.54 35.38
C LEU A 538 41.14 -3.83 34.39
N ILE A 539 41.85 -4.96 34.51
CA ILE A 539 42.96 -5.30 33.61
C ILE A 539 42.45 -5.64 32.20
N ASN A 540 41.37 -6.43 32.08
CA ASN A 540 40.75 -6.77 30.80
C ASN A 540 40.30 -5.52 30.03
N THR A 541 39.73 -4.52 30.72
CA THR A 541 39.34 -3.25 30.10
C THR A 541 40.54 -2.52 29.49
N TYR A 542 41.70 -2.53 30.16
CA TYR A 542 42.91 -1.88 29.65
C TYR A 542 43.49 -2.63 28.44
N LEU A 543 43.55 -3.96 28.51
CA LEU A 543 44.03 -4.81 27.41
C LEU A 543 43.16 -4.67 26.16
N LEU A 544 41.84 -4.75 26.32
CA LEU A 544 40.88 -4.71 25.22
C LEU A 544 40.82 -3.33 24.55
N LEU A 545 40.94 -2.23 25.31
CA LEU A 545 41.15 -0.90 24.71
C LEU A 545 42.46 -0.82 23.90
N GLY A 546 43.52 -1.50 24.36
CA GLY A 546 44.77 -1.63 23.61
C GLY A 546 44.65 -2.42 22.30
N GLN A 547 43.63 -3.27 22.15
CA GLN A 547 43.31 -3.98 20.91
C GLN A 547 42.37 -3.16 20.02
N VAL A 548 41.32 -2.57 20.61
CA VAL A 548 40.29 -1.78 19.91
C VAL A 548 40.82 -0.45 19.36
N TYR A 549 41.97 0.07 19.84
CA TYR A 549 42.59 1.33 19.37
C TYR A 549 42.62 1.50 17.84
N GLY A 550 42.94 0.44 17.07
CA GLY A 550 43.03 0.53 15.60
C GLY A 550 41.73 1.03 14.95
N ILE A 551 40.58 0.60 15.48
CA ILE A 551 39.24 0.96 14.99
C ILE A 551 38.95 2.47 15.18
N ALA A 552 39.65 3.13 16.11
CA ALA A 552 39.44 4.55 16.41
C ALA A 552 40.32 5.51 15.61
N MET A 553 41.26 5.00 14.80
CA MET A 553 42.25 5.82 14.11
C MET A 553 42.28 5.62 12.59
N GLU A 554 41.83 4.47 12.07
CA GLU A 554 41.70 4.24 10.64
C GLU A 554 40.23 4.14 10.23
N ALA A 555 39.83 4.90 9.22
CA ALA A 555 38.44 5.02 8.77
C ALA A 555 38.12 4.25 7.47
N ASP A 556 39.14 3.64 6.82
CA ASP A 556 39.05 3.15 5.44
C ASP A 556 39.86 1.84 5.20
N SER A 557 40.38 1.20 6.25
CA SER A 557 41.07 -0.09 6.16
C SER A 557 40.10 -1.27 6.34
N ASN A 558 40.18 -2.27 5.46
CA ASN A 558 39.41 -3.51 5.63
C ASN A 558 39.92 -4.28 6.85
N PHE A 559 38.99 -4.65 7.75
CA PHE A 559 39.30 -5.26 9.04
C PHE A 559 39.94 -6.65 8.94
N ASP A 560 41.26 -6.76 9.12
CA ASP A 560 41.98 -8.04 9.25
C ASP A 560 41.57 -8.88 10.48
N SER A 561 40.81 -8.31 11.43
CA SER A 561 40.45 -8.93 12.71
C SER A 561 38.93 -9.06 12.98
N ASN A 562 38.09 -8.86 11.97
CA ASN A 562 36.64 -9.08 12.09
C ASN A 562 36.27 -10.52 11.70
N ILE A 563 35.69 -11.26 12.64
CA ILE A 563 35.14 -12.60 12.40
C ILE A 563 33.67 -12.46 11.99
N THR A 564 33.29 -13.05 10.86
CA THR A 564 31.89 -13.12 10.41
C THR A 564 31.18 -14.32 11.02
N ALA A 565 30.24 -14.07 11.94
CA ALA A 565 29.32 -15.09 12.45
C ALA A 565 28.06 -15.21 11.57
N PRO A 566 27.53 -16.43 11.34
CA PRO A 566 26.18 -16.60 10.83
C PRO A 566 25.17 -16.11 11.88
N ALA A 567 24.19 -15.34 11.43
CA ALA A 567 23.17 -14.74 12.28
C ALA A 567 21.77 -15.09 11.77
N GLU A 568 20.93 -15.59 12.67
CA GLU A 568 19.51 -15.77 12.42
C GLU A 568 18.82 -14.41 12.51
N VAL A 569 18.33 -13.87 11.38
CA VAL A 569 17.52 -12.65 11.34
C VAL A 569 16.04 -13.03 11.39
N GLY A 570 15.41 -12.84 12.54
CA GLY A 570 14.01 -13.14 12.77
C GLY A 570 13.09 -12.00 12.31
N ASN A 571 12.93 -11.85 11.00
CA ASN A 571 12.06 -10.82 10.43
C ASN A 571 10.57 -11.22 10.51
N LEU A 572 9.72 -10.27 10.91
CA LEU A 572 8.27 -10.40 10.84
C LEU A 572 7.81 -9.97 9.45
N VAL A 573 7.58 -10.95 8.58
CA VAL A 573 7.07 -10.73 7.23
C VAL A 573 5.55 -10.87 7.25
N GLU A 574 4.86 -9.96 6.57
CA GLU A 574 3.41 -10.03 6.40
C GLU A 574 3.08 -11.01 5.27
N VAL A 575 2.21 -11.99 5.53
CA VAL A 575 1.92 -13.13 4.65
C VAL A 575 0.41 -13.26 4.44
N TYR A 576 -0.01 -13.58 3.21
CA TYR A 576 -1.42 -13.81 2.87
C TYR A 576 -1.94 -15.12 3.46
N THR A 577 -3.16 -15.08 4.01
CA THR A 577 -3.86 -16.23 4.59
C THR A 577 -5.28 -16.33 4.05
N VAL A 578 -5.68 -17.51 3.56
CA VAL A 578 -7.00 -17.74 2.95
C VAL A 578 -7.94 -18.46 3.92
N HIS A 579 -9.10 -17.86 4.19
CA HIS A 579 -10.14 -18.50 5.01
C HIS A 579 -10.99 -19.46 4.16
N TRP A 580 -10.60 -20.73 4.17
CA TRP A 580 -11.22 -21.81 3.39
C TRP A 580 -12.74 -21.96 3.54
N THR A 581 -13.32 -21.65 4.71
CA THR A 581 -14.79 -21.66 4.92
C THR A 581 -15.51 -20.56 4.14
N TRP A 582 -14.98 -19.34 4.14
CA TRP A 582 -15.54 -18.25 3.33
C TRP A 582 -15.27 -18.45 1.84
N MET A 583 -14.08 -18.95 1.48
CA MET A 583 -13.77 -19.34 0.10
C MET A 583 -14.75 -20.39 -0.45
N ALA A 584 -15.07 -21.43 0.33
CA ALA A 584 -16.04 -22.45 -0.07
C ALA A 584 -17.45 -21.87 -0.27
N LEU A 585 -17.92 -20.99 0.64
CA LEU A 585 -19.20 -20.30 0.50
C LEU A 585 -19.24 -19.41 -0.76
N PHE A 586 -18.15 -18.73 -1.09
CA PHE A 586 -18.07 -17.91 -2.30
C PHE A 586 -18.16 -18.76 -3.58
N VAL A 587 -17.40 -19.87 -3.65
CA VAL A 587 -17.42 -20.80 -4.79
C VAL A 587 -18.81 -21.41 -4.98
N VAL A 588 -19.47 -21.87 -3.91
CA VAL A 588 -20.85 -22.38 -3.96
C VAL A 588 -21.83 -21.31 -4.48
N SER A 589 -21.70 -20.08 -3.99
CA SER A 589 -22.54 -18.95 -4.45
C SER A 589 -22.36 -18.68 -5.95
N CYS A 590 -21.14 -18.78 -6.47
CA CYS A 590 -20.85 -18.60 -7.89
C CYS A 590 -21.35 -19.76 -8.76
N VAL A 591 -21.35 -21.01 -8.26
CA VAL A 591 -21.93 -22.16 -8.96
C VAL A 591 -23.46 -22.05 -9.05
N ILE A 592 -24.12 -21.62 -7.96
CA ILE A 592 -25.57 -21.33 -7.97
C ILE A 592 -25.89 -20.22 -8.99
N LEU A 593 -25.03 -19.19 -9.08
CA LEU A 593 -25.20 -18.09 -10.01
C LEU A 593 -25.03 -18.53 -11.48
N LEU A 594 -23.99 -19.31 -11.79
CA LEU A 594 -23.73 -19.84 -13.13
C LEU A 594 -24.85 -20.78 -13.61
N THR A 595 -25.27 -21.71 -12.75
CA THR A 595 -26.39 -22.61 -13.07
C THR A 595 -27.69 -21.86 -13.27
N SER A 596 -27.99 -20.85 -12.45
CA SER A 596 -29.14 -19.95 -12.64
C SER A 596 -29.09 -19.21 -13.98
N GLY A 597 -27.91 -18.75 -14.40
CA GLY A 597 -27.71 -18.10 -15.69
C GLY A 597 -27.97 -19.03 -16.88
N ILE A 598 -27.43 -20.25 -16.84
CA ILE A 598 -27.68 -21.28 -17.87
C ILE A 598 -29.18 -21.62 -17.95
N ILE A 599 -29.85 -21.80 -16.80
CA ILE A 599 -31.30 -22.06 -16.73
C ILE A 599 -32.10 -20.88 -17.30
N SER A 600 -31.69 -19.64 -17.01
CA SER A 600 -32.32 -18.43 -17.58
C SER A 600 -32.24 -18.39 -19.10
N ILE A 601 -31.11 -18.79 -19.69
CA ILE A 601 -30.93 -18.86 -21.14
C ILE A 601 -31.83 -19.97 -21.72
N VAL A 602 -31.81 -21.18 -21.13
CA VAL A 602 -32.64 -22.30 -21.61
C VAL A 602 -34.13 -21.92 -21.64
N PHE A 603 -34.68 -21.33 -20.58
CA PHE A 603 -36.08 -20.88 -20.62
C PHE A 603 -36.33 -19.70 -21.57
N ALA A 604 -35.39 -18.77 -21.71
CA ALA A 604 -35.48 -17.66 -22.67
C ALA A 604 -35.59 -18.12 -24.14
N TYR A 605 -34.94 -19.24 -24.49
CA TYR A 605 -35.05 -19.86 -25.81
C TYR A 605 -36.32 -20.71 -25.96
N LEU A 606 -36.72 -21.46 -24.91
CA LEU A 606 -37.93 -22.30 -24.92
C LEU A 606 -39.25 -21.52 -24.88
N ALA A 607 -39.25 -20.28 -24.38
CA ALA A 607 -40.40 -19.39 -24.38
C ALA A 607 -40.57 -18.69 -25.75
N LEU A 608 -41.79 -18.73 -26.31
CA LEU A 608 -42.16 -18.15 -27.60
C LEU A 608 -43.22 -17.03 -27.51
N GLY A 609 -43.94 -16.92 -26.39
CA GLY A 609 -45.04 -15.99 -26.19
C GLY A 609 -44.61 -14.54 -25.91
N PRO A 610 -45.53 -13.57 -26.03
CA PRO A 610 -45.28 -12.17 -25.67
C PRO A 610 -45.00 -12.01 -24.17
N GLU A 611 -44.49 -10.83 -23.79
CA GLU A 611 -44.09 -10.53 -22.41
C GLU A 611 -45.25 -9.90 -21.64
N ILE A 612 -45.49 -10.37 -20.42
CA ILE A 612 -46.47 -9.78 -19.50
C ILE A 612 -45.75 -8.85 -18.53
N LEU A 613 -46.16 -7.58 -18.56
CA LEU A 613 -45.61 -6.50 -17.73
C LEU A 613 -46.29 -6.42 -16.36
N GLY A 614 -46.23 -7.51 -15.57
CA GLY A 614 -46.73 -7.50 -14.19
C GLY A 614 -47.16 -8.86 -13.63
N TYR A 615 -47.93 -8.80 -12.55
CA TYR A 615 -48.57 -9.94 -11.90
C TYR A 615 -49.65 -10.56 -12.80
N ALA A 616 -49.75 -11.89 -12.79
CA ALA A 616 -50.74 -12.62 -13.57
C ALA A 616 -52.17 -12.31 -13.09
N SER A 617 -52.37 -12.09 -11.79
CA SER A 617 -53.65 -11.71 -11.18
C SER A 617 -54.20 -10.38 -11.71
N SER A 618 -53.35 -9.42 -12.09
CA SER A 618 -53.79 -8.16 -12.72
C SER A 618 -54.39 -8.42 -14.10
N VAL A 619 -53.71 -9.23 -14.92
CA VAL A 619 -54.22 -9.64 -16.25
C VAL A 619 -55.48 -10.50 -16.11
N VAL A 620 -55.59 -11.30 -15.06
CA VAL A 620 -56.79 -12.10 -14.74
C VAL A 620 -57.97 -11.24 -14.28
N ARG A 621 -57.74 -10.22 -13.45
CA ARG A 621 -58.79 -9.28 -12.98
C ARG A 621 -59.43 -8.51 -14.14
N ASP A 622 -58.62 -8.14 -15.12
CA ASP A 622 -59.06 -7.36 -16.28
C ASP A 622 -59.38 -8.26 -17.51
N SER A 623 -59.42 -9.58 -17.32
CA SER A 623 -59.76 -10.56 -18.36
C SER A 623 -61.26 -10.79 -18.46
N LYS A 624 -61.83 -10.54 -19.65
CA LYS A 624 -63.22 -10.91 -19.96
C LYS A 624 -63.48 -12.42 -19.93
N TYR A 625 -62.45 -13.25 -20.05
CA TYR A 625 -62.56 -14.71 -20.24
C TYR A 625 -62.46 -15.51 -18.92
N ILE A 626 -62.58 -14.86 -17.76
CA ILE A 626 -62.48 -15.51 -16.44
C ILE A 626 -63.60 -14.99 -15.54
N ASP A 627 -64.51 -15.90 -15.14
CA ASP A 627 -65.57 -15.57 -14.19
C ASP A 627 -64.99 -15.22 -12.82
N LEU A 628 -64.99 -13.93 -12.50
CA LEU A 628 -64.56 -13.36 -11.23
C LEU A 628 -65.73 -13.37 -10.23
N PRO A 629 -65.57 -13.96 -9.03
CA PRO A 629 -66.54 -13.81 -7.95
C PRO A 629 -66.82 -12.32 -7.64
N ALA A 630 -68.06 -11.98 -7.27
CA ALA A 630 -68.51 -10.59 -7.17
C ALA A 630 -67.71 -9.72 -6.17
N GLU A 631 -67.06 -10.32 -5.17
CA GLU A 631 -66.19 -9.61 -4.23
C GLU A 631 -64.80 -9.29 -4.80
N THR A 632 -64.34 -10.03 -5.81
CA THR A 632 -62.96 -10.02 -6.29
C THR A 632 -62.57 -8.67 -6.92
N GLY A 633 -63.52 -7.93 -7.49
CA GLY A 633 -63.29 -6.59 -8.04
C GLY A 633 -62.96 -5.50 -7.00
N LYS A 634 -63.11 -5.78 -5.69
CA LYS A 634 -62.76 -4.87 -4.58
C LYS A 634 -61.50 -5.30 -3.82
N LYS A 635 -60.82 -6.36 -4.26
CA LYS A 635 -59.76 -7.05 -3.51
C LYS A 635 -58.39 -6.88 -4.13
N GLU A 636 -57.36 -6.81 -3.30
CA GLU A 636 -55.97 -6.70 -3.75
C GLU A 636 -55.49 -7.98 -4.46
N ALA A 637 -54.47 -7.85 -5.32
CA ALA A 637 -53.91 -8.93 -6.12
C ALA A 637 -53.68 -10.25 -5.32
N PHE A 638 -53.07 -10.17 -4.13
CA PHE A 638 -52.82 -11.36 -3.30
C PHE A 638 -54.08 -12.00 -2.71
N GLU A 639 -55.17 -11.25 -2.52
CA GLU A 639 -56.48 -11.82 -2.17
C GLU A 639 -57.16 -12.46 -3.37
N VAL A 640 -57.05 -11.87 -4.57
CA VAL A 640 -57.51 -12.48 -5.83
C VAL A 640 -56.83 -13.85 -6.03
N VAL A 641 -55.52 -13.95 -5.77
CA VAL A 641 -54.78 -15.23 -5.82
C VAL A 641 -55.22 -16.19 -4.72
N LYS A 642 -55.55 -15.74 -3.50
CA LYS A 642 -56.10 -16.63 -2.46
C LYS A 642 -57.45 -17.24 -2.85
N ILE A 643 -58.29 -16.50 -3.57
CA ILE A 643 -59.62 -16.96 -4.03
C ILE A 643 -59.50 -17.83 -5.29
N MET A 644 -58.68 -17.46 -6.27
CA MET A 644 -58.63 -18.09 -7.60
C MET A 644 -57.33 -18.85 -7.93
N GLY A 645 -56.39 -18.99 -6.99
CA GLY A 645 -55.04 -19.50 -7.22
C GLY A 645 -54.93 -20.88 -7.88
N GLN A 646 -55.95 -21.72 -7.75
CA GLN A 646 -56.03 -23.05 -8.37
C GLN A 646 -56.51 -23.04 -9.83
N LYS A 647 -57.05 -21.92 -10.33
CA LYS A 647 -57.38 -21.76 -11.77
C LYS A 647 -56.09 -21.79 -12.58
N ARG A 648 -56.10 -22.49 -13.72
CA ARG A 648 -54.97 -22.52 -14.66
C ARG A 648 -55.14 -21.44 -15.73
N VAL A 649 -54.06 -20.71 -16.00
CA VAL A 649 -54.00 -19.61 -16.97
C VAL A 649 -52.94 -19.93 -18.02
N LYS A 650 -53.22 -19.65 -19.29
CA LYS A 650 -52.33 -19.84 -20.44
C LYS A 650 -52.40 -18.60 -21.35
N TYR A 651 -51.32 -18.30 -22.05
CA TYR A 651 -51.20 -17.15 -22.96
C TYR A 651 -50.64 -17.59 -24.32
N GLY A 652 -51.16 -17.05 -25.44
CA GLY A 652 -50.74 -17.41 -26.80
C GLY A 652 -51.73 -16.99 -27.90
N TYR A 653 -51.35 -17.17 -29.17
CA TYR A 653 -52.21 -16.91 -30.34
C TYR A 653 -53.29 -17.99 -30.51
N VAL A 654 -54.44 -17.60 -31.09
CA VAL A 654 -55.66 -18.43 -31.17
C VAL A 654 -56.02 -18.72 -32.63
N ASP A 655 -55.29 -19.67 -33.24
CA ASP A 655 -55.50 -20.15 -34.61
C ASP A 655 -55.78 -21.67 -34.66
N SER A 656 -56.56 -22.20 -33.70
CA SER A 656 -57.17 -23.53 -33.85
C SER A 656 -58.37 -23.76 -32.93
N ILE A 657 -59.51 -24.09 -33.54
CA ILE A 657 -60.70 -24.74 -32.96
C ILE A 657 -61.50 -23.90 -31.95
N ALA A 658 -62.79 -23.78 -32.24
CA ALA A 658 -63.81 -23.23 -31.35
C ALA A 658 -64.69 -24.36 -30.79
N GLU A 659 -65.23 -24.14 -29.59
CA GLU A 659 -66.51 -24.70 -29.15
C GLU A 659 -67.31 -23.55 -28.53
N GLU A 660 -68.64 -23.66 -28.52
CA GLU A 660 -69.52 -22.50 -28.41
C GLU A 660 -69.67 -21.99 -26.96
N THR A 661 -69.07 -20.83 -26.63
CA THR A 661 -69.77 -19.66 -26.04
C THR A 661 -68.85 -18.45 -25.79
N GLN A 662 -69.47 -17.26 -25.70
CA GLN A 662 -68.92 -15.94 -25.38
C GLN A 662 -68.06 -15.23 -26.46
N PRO A 663 -68.29 -13.93 -26.73
CA PRO A 663 -67.58 -13.16 -27.76
C PRO A 663 -66.34 -12.44 -27.22
N LEU A 664 -65.42 -12.12 -28.15
CA LEU A 664 -64.18 -11.36 -27.94
C LEU A 664 -64.36 -10.01 -27.21
N VAL A 665 -63.26 -9.46 -26.68
CA VAL A 665 -63.06 -8.01 -26.49
C VAL A 665 -61.63 -7.62 -26.88
N GLY A 666 -61.54 -6.51 -27.61
CA GLY A 666 -60.38 -5.64 -27.68
C GLY A 666 -60.83 -4.27 -28.21
N ARG A 667 -60.51 -3.19 -27.49
CA ARG A 667 -60.57 -1.76 -27.87
C ARG A 667 -59.78 -0.98 -26.82
N THR A 668 -58.83 -0.12 -27.18
CA THR A 668 -58.98 1.35 -27.39
C THR A 668 -59.76 2.05 -26.27
N GLU A 669 -59.29 3.14 -25.67
CA GLU A 669 -58.26 4.12 -26.07
C GLU A 669 -57.70 4.82 -24.81
N GLY A 670 -56.53 5.49 -24.87
CA GLY A 670 -56.08 6.29 -23.71
C GLY A 670 -54.59 6.48 -23.43
N ASN A 671 -53.69 6.38 -24.41
CA ASN A 671 -52.48 7.24 -24.56
C ASN A 671 -51.58 6.72 -25.70
N MET A 672 -51.57 7.42 -26.83
CA MET A 672 -50.54 7.23 -27.86
C MET A 672 -49.36 8.16 -27.59
N LEU A 673 -48.35 7.66 -26.90
CA LEU A 673 -46.96 8.10 -27.12
C LEU A 673 -46.17 6.87 -27.55
N GLY A 674 -45.58 6.97 -28.74
CA GLY A 674 -45.08 5.80 -29.47
C GLY A 674 -43.82 5.16 -28.89
N SER A 675 -43.56 3.94 -29.36
CA SER A 675 -42.34 3.17 -29.07
C SER A 675 -41.08 3.72 -29.78
N GLY A 676 -40.79 5.00 -29.55
CA GLY A 676 -39.78 5.79 -30.27
C GLY A 676 -39.23 6.97 -29.46
N ASN A 677 -39.15 6.85 -28.15
CA ASN A 677 -38.78 7.94 -27.24
C ASN A 677 -37.26 8.22 -27.19
N THR A 678 -36.56 8.13 -28.31
CA THR A 678 -35.12 8.36 -28.43
C THR A 678 -34.87 9.62 -29.23
N PHE A 679 -34.33 10.66 -28.60
CA PHE A 679 -33.84 11.85 -29.31
C PHE A 679 -32.70 11.46 -30.25
N ASP A 680 -32.80 11.77 -31.54
CA ASP A 680 -31.68 11.68 -32.48
C ASP A 680 -31.20 13.08 -32.92
N PRO A 681 -29.95 13.46 -32.60
CA PRO A 681 -29.47 14.82 -32.85
C PRO A 681 -29.30 15.13 -34.35
N ASN A 682 -29.35 14.13 -35.23
CA ASN A 682 -29.29 14.34 -36.68
C ASN A 682 -30.63 14.79 -37.29
N THR A 683 -31.76 14.50 -36.62
CA THR A 683 -33.12 14.74 -37.16
C THR A 683 -34.04 15.55 -36.24
N ASP A 684 -33.78 15.53 -34.93
CA ASP A 684 -34.70 16.07 -33.91
C ASP A 684 -34.28 17.46 -33.40
N ILE A 685 -33.12 17.95 -33.84
CA ILE A 685 -32.68 19.34 -33.64
C ILE A 685 -33.34 20.19 -34.72
N PRO A 686 -34.06 21.27 -34.38
CA PRO A 686 -34.62 22.20 -35.35
C PRO A 686 -33.51 23.07 -35.96
N ASP A 687 -33.80 23.72 -37.09
CA ASP A 687 -32.89 24.70 -37.71
C ASP A 687 -32.44 25.77 -36.67
N LEU A 688 -31.13 25.98 -36.63
CA LEU A 688 -30.46 26.93 -35.74
C LEU A 688 -30.01 28.20 -36.48
N SER A 689 -30.40 28.35 -37.75
CA SER A 689 -30.23 29.58 -38.52
C SER A 689 -30.76 30.79 -37.75
N GLY A 690 -29.89 31.76 -37.50
CA GLY A 690 -30.22 32.91 -36.67
C GLY A 690 -30.38 32.55 -35.19
N LYS A 691 -29.50 31.71 -34.62
CA LYS A 691 -29.33 31.44 -33.18
C LYS A 691 -27.84 31.33 -32.80
N VAL A 692 -27.47 31.81 -31.61
CA VAL A 692 -26.08 31.87 -31.11
C VAL A 692 -25.87 30.98 -29.88
N PHE A 693 -24.80 30.20 -29.88
CA PHE A 693 -24.48 29.20 -28.86
C PHE A 693 -23.11 29.45 -28.22
N VAL A 694 -22.98 29.15 -26.93
CA VAL A 694 -21.70 29.10 -26.19
C VAL A 694 -21.56 27.73 -25.52
N VAL A 695 -20.47 27.00 -25.78
CA VAL A 695 -20.26 25.61 -25.28
C VAL A 695 -18.91 25.51 -24.57
N THR A 696 -18.91 25.19 -23.26
CA THR A 696 -17.67 24.95 -22.50
C THR A 696 -17.16 23.51 -22.68
N GLY A 697 -15.87 23.37 -22.92
CA GLY A 697 -15.23 22.07 -23.18
C GLY A 697 -15.58 21.48 -24.55
N GLY A 698 -15.98 22.33 -25.51
CA GLY A 698 -16.53 21.92 -26.80
C GLY A 698 -15.53 21.26 -27.77
N SER A 699 -14.25 21.13 -27.41
CA SER A 699 -13.21 20.59 -28.30
C SER A 699 -13.03 19.07 -28.23
N ALA A 700 -13.49 18.41 -27.16
CA ALA A 700 -13.25 16.98 -26.93
C ALA A 700 -14.47 16.25 -26.35
N GLY A 701 -14.45 14.91 -26.39
CA GLY A 701 -15.49 14.05 -25.83
C GLY A 701 -16.92 14.48 -26.16
N ILE A 702 -17.77 14.57 -25.12
CA ILE A 702 -19.19 14.95 -25.26
C ILE A 702 -19.32 16.40 -25.77
N GLY A 703 -18.42 17.30 -25.39
CA GLY A 703 -18.43 18.70 -25.83
C GLY A 703 -18.26 18.82 -27.33
N TYR A 704 -17.34 18.04 -27.90
CA TYR A 704 -17.19 17.93 -29.36
C TYR A 704 -18.49 17.43 -30.01
N GLY A 705 -19.17 16.43 -29.44
CA GLY A 705 -20.47 15.95 -29.92
C GLY A 705 -21.58 17.02 -29.91
N ILE A 706 -21.61 17.85 -28.87
CA ILE A 706 -22.52 19.01 -28.78
C ILE A 706 -22.19 20.02 -29.88
N SER A 707 -20.93 20.44 -29.99
CA SER A 707 -20.49 21.43 -30.98
C SER A 707 -20.68 20.95 -32.43
N ALA A 708 -20.45 19.66 -32.70
CA ALA A 708 -20.67 19.02 -34.00
C ALA A 708 -22.14 19.09 -34.43
N HIS A 709 -23.05 18.61 -33.59
CA HIS A 709 -24.47 18.61 -33.92
C HIS A 709 -25.09 20.01 -33.91
N ILE A 710 -24.63 20.94 -33.07
CA ILE A 710 -25.04 22.35 -33.19
C ILE A 710 -24.62 22.90 -34.56
N LEU A 711 -23.35 22.69 -34.99
CA LEU A 711 -22.85 23.17 -36.27
C LEU A 711 -23.58 22.57 -37.48
N GLN A 712 -23.97 21.30 -37.39
CA GLN A 712 -24.73 20.55 -38.41
C GLN A 712 -26.08 21.19 -38.75
N HIS A 713 -26.68 21.93 -37.83
CA HIS A 713 -27.99 22.58 -37.99
C HIS A 713 -27.90 24.10 -38.21
N ASN A 714 -26.81 24.56 -38.84
CA ASN A 714 -26.64 25.92 -39.40
C ASN A 714 -26.74 27.10 -38.40
N PRO A 715 -26.01 27.10 -37.27
CA PRO A 715 -26.08 28.16 -36.27
C PRO A 715 -25.63 29.51 -36.85
N GLU A 716 -26.07 30.62 -36.27
CA GLU A 716 -25.57 31.95 -36.60
C GLU A 716 -24.11 32.10 -36.17
N LYS A 717 -23.82 31.73 -34.92
CA LYS A 717 -22.47 31.62 -34.36
C LYS A 717 -22.41 30.59 -33.23
N LEU A 718 -21.31 29.84 -33.15
CA LEU A 718 -21.00 28.88 -32.09
C LEU A 718 -19.66 29.25 -31.46
N TYR A 719 -19.68 29.75 -30.22
CA TYR A 719 -18.49 29.99 -29.42
C TYR A 719 -18.11 28.71 -28.68
N LEU A 720 -16.93 28.17 -29.01
CA LEU A 720 -16.42 26.89 -28.55
C LEU A 720 -15.25 27.14 -27.60
N LEU A 721 -15.48 26.94 -26.31
CA LEU A 721 -14.56 27.28 -25.23
C LEU A 721 -13.73 26.07 -24.81
N GLY A 722 -12.41 26.22 -24.62
CA GLY A 722 -11.53 25.12 -24.18
C GLY A 722 -10.15 25.55 -23.66
N LYS A 723 -9.53 24.67 -22.85
CA LYS A 723 -8.29 24.93 -22.10
C LYS A 723 -7.03 25.08 -22.96
N LYS A 724 -6.84 24.20 -23.95
CA LYS A 724 -5.61 24.09 -24.75
C LYS A 724 -5.86 24.47 -26.20
N GLN A 725 -5.06 25.38 -26.76
CA GLN A 725 -5.21 25.84 -28.15
C GLN A 725 -5.14 24.69 -29.17
N HIS A 726 -4.20 23.75 -29.05
CA HIS A 726 -4.11 22.63 -30.01
C HIS A 726 -5.35 21.73 -30.04
N HIS A 727 -6.06 21.52 -28.93
CA HIS A 727 -7.35 20.83 -28.95
C HIS A 727 -8.44 21.64 -29.67
N LEU A 728 -8.39 22.99 -29.61
CA LEU A 728 -9.28 23.85 -30.39
C LEU A 728 -8.97 23.74 -31.89
N ASP A 729 -7.69 23.72 -32.25
CA ASP A 729 -7.21 23.59 -33.64
C ASP A 729 -7.57 22.21 -34.24
N GLU A 730 -7.39 21.13 -33.49
CA GLU A 730 -7.80 19.77 -33.86
C GLU A 730 -9.33 19.66 -34.01
N ALA A 731 -10.09 20.28 -33.10
CA ALA A 731 -11.54 20.36 -33.22
C ALA A 731 -11.98 21.17 -34.45
N ALA A 732 -11.23 22.21 -34.83
CA ALA A 732 -11.51 23.01 -36.02
C ALA A 732 -11.38 22.21 -37.32
N GLU A 733 -10.39 21.31 -37.43
CA GLU A 733 -10.32 20.36 -38.56
C GLU A 733 -11.46 19.33 -38.51
N GLY A 734 -11.73 18.75 -37.34
CA GLY A 734 -12.77 17.73 -37.16
C GLY A 734 -14.19 18.23 -37.49
N LEU A 735 -14.51 19.47 -37.14
CA LEU A 735 -15.84 20.07 -37.26
C LEU A 735 -16.24 20.43 -38.71
N LYS A 736 -15.28 20.59 -39.63
CA LYS A 736 -15.54 20.88 -41.06
C LYS A 736 -16.45 19.86 -41.76
N LYS A 737 -16.52 18.63 -41.25
CA LYS A 737 -17.39 17.57 -41.80
C LYS A 737 -18.86 17.70 -41.36
N PHE A 738 -19.16 18.54 -40.37
CA PHE A 738 -20.51 18.78 -39.87
C PHE A 738 -21.12 20.06 -40.45
N GLY A 739 -20.34 21.12 -40.68
CA GLY A 739 -20.84 22.34 -41.30
C GLY A 739 -19.80 23.43 -41.53
N ASP A 740 -20.29 24.63 -41.87
CA ASP A 740 -19.50 25.81 -42.19
C ASP A 740 -18.71 26.34 -40.97
N ILE A 741 -17.42 25.99 -40.94
CA ILE A 741 -16.52 26.29 -39.82
C ILE A 741 -16.35 27.79 -39.52
N SER A 742 -16.69 28.70 -40.45
CA SER A 742 -16.62 30.15 -40.21
C SER A 742 -17.63 30.62 -39.15
N ARG A 743 -18.68 29.83 -38.91
CA ARG A 743 -19.68 30.05 -37.84
C ARG A 743 -19.14 29.67 -36.46
N VAL A 744 -18.07 28.89 -36.38
CA VAL A 744 -17.42 28.59 -35.09
C VAL A 744 -16.46 29.72 -34.73
N GLU A 745 -16.36 30.02 -33.45
CA GLU A 745 -15.27 30.82 -32.88
C GLU A 745 -14.65 30.06 -31.72
N PHE A 746 -13.35 29.84 -31.80
CA PHE A 746 -12.58 29.08 -30.82
C PHE A 746 -12.04 30.05 -29.78
N VAL A 747 -12.40 29.84 -28.52
CA VAL A 747 -12.04 30.73 -27.41
C VAL A 747 -11.26 29.93 -26.38
N GLN A 748 -9.98 30.27 -26.20
CA GLN A 748 -9.21 29.70 -25.10
C GLN A 748 -9.74 30.26 -23.76
N VAL A 749 -9.92 29.38 -22.78
CA VAL A 749 -10.24 29.75 -21.39
C VAL A 749 -9.66 28.72 -20.43
N GLU A 750 -8.95 29.20 -19.41
CA GLU A 750 -8.55 28.36 -18.28
C GLU A 750 -9.61 28.43 -17.17
N LEU A 751 -10.15 27.26 -16.79
CA LEU A 751 -11.18 27.16 -15.75
C LEU A 751 -10.58 26.90 -14.36
N GLU A 752 -9.30 26.51 -14.31
CA GLU A 752 -8.46 26.48 -13.10
C GLU A 752 -7.89 27.87 -12.72
N ASP A 753 -8.34 28.92 -13.42
CA ASP A 753 -8.04 30.34 -13.18
C ASP A 753 -9.34 31.15 -13.25
N LEU A 754 -9.81 31.69 -12.12
CA LEU A 754 -11.03 32.49 -12.08
C LEU A 754 -10.89 33.82 -12.81
N HIS A 755 -9.69 34.42 -12.86
CA HIS A 755 -9.45 35.70 -13.53
C HIS A 755 -9.46 35.57 -15.07
N ASP A 756 -8.91 34.49 -15.63
CA ASP A 756 -9.04 34.22 -17.08
C ASP A 756 -10.48 33.86 -17.44
N THR A 757 -11.16 33.07 -16.58
CA THR A 757 -12.60 32.81 -16.71
C THR A 757 -13.41 34.11 -16.71
N ASP A 758 -13.14 35.04 -15.79
CA ASP A 758 -13.81 36.35 -15.70
C ASP A 758 -13.55 37.25 -16.92
N LYS A 759 -12.29 37.31 -17.37
CA LYS A 759 -11.87 38.02 -18.57
C LYS A 759 -12.58 37.50 -19.83
N VAL A 760 -12.68 36.18 -20.01
CA VAL A 760 -13.40 35.55 -21.12
C VAL A 760 -14.91 35.78 -20.99
N ALA A 761 -15.47 35.65 -19.79
CA ALA A 761 -16.90 35.89 -19.54
C ALA A 761 -17.30 37.34 -19.85
N LYS A 762 -16.51 38.32 -19.41
CA LYS A 762 -16.73 39.76 -19.69
C LYS A 762 -16.54 40.11 -21.16
N ARG A 763 -15.57 39.50 -21.85
CA ARG A 763 -15.40 39.62 -23.31
C ARG A 763 -16.65 39.13 -24.05
N LEU A 764 -17.11 37.92 -23.76
CA LEU A 764 -18.33 37.38 -24.38
C LEU A 764 -19.56 38.23 -24.01
N ALA A 765 -19.66 38.75 -22.79
CA ALA A 765 -20.73 39.65 -22.39
C ALA A 765 -20.70 41.03 -23.07
N SER A 766 -19.56 41.50 -23.60
CA SER A 766 -19.52 42.73 -24.41
C SER A 766 -19.78 42.47 -25.88
N GLU A 767 -19.24 41.37 -26.43
CA GLU A 767 -19.33 41.01 -27.86
C GLU A 767 -20.70 40.41 -28.27
N LEU A 768 -21.33 39.61 -27.40
CA LEU A 768 -22.60 38.97 -27.73
C LEU A 768 -23.77 39.97 -27.69
N HIS A 769 -24.44 40.20 -28.81
CA HIS A 769 -25.73 40.92 -28.84
C HIS A 769 -26.93 40.03 -28.44
N ARG A 770 -26.77 38.70 -28.52
CA ARG A 770 -27.77 37.67 -28.25
C ARG A 770 -27.08 36.41 -27.73
N LEU A 771 -27.82 35.55 -27.02
CA LEU A 771 -27.34 34.22 -26.61
C LEU A 771 -28.54 33.27 -26.45
N ASP A 772 -28.67 32.33 -27.38
CA ASP A 772 -29.81 31.41 -27.47
C ASP A 772 -29.61 30.17 -26.61
N ALA A 773 -28.37 29.67 -26.46
CA ALA A 773 -28.05 28.73 -25.38
C ALA A 773 -26.62 28.85 -24.85
N LEU A 774 -26.50 28.73 -23.51
CA LEU A 774 -25.25 28.56 -22.79
C LEU A 774 -25.15 27.13 -22.26
N VAL A 775 -24.18 26.38 -22.75
CA VAL A 775 -23.99 24.95 -22.48
C VAL A 775 -22.72 24.75 -21.65
N LEU A 776 -22.92 24.55 -20.35
CA LEU A 776 -21.87 24.41 -19.33
C LEU A 776 -21.54 22.92 -19.19
N ASN A 777 -20.71 22.44 -20.12
CA ASN A 777 -20.36 21.04 -20.30
C ASN A 777 -18.95 20.67 -19.78
N ALA A 778 -18.02 21.62 -19.71
CA ALA A 778 -16.67 21.36 -19.23
C ALA A 778 -16.65 20.82 -17.79
N GLY A 779 -15.73 19.91 -17.52
CA GLY A 779 -15.47 19.46 -16.16
C GLY A 779 -14.39 18.39 -16.05
N LEU A 780 -13.67 18.42 -14.92
CA LEU A 780 -12.82 17.33 -14.46
C LEU A 780 -13.69 16.12 -14.09
N GLY A 781 -13.22 14.92 -14.46
CA GLY A 781 -13.88 13.64 -14.18
C GLY A 781 -13.62 13.14 -12.76
N VAL A 782 -13.52 11.81 -12.62
CA VAL A 782 -13.01 11.19 -11.39
C VAL A 782 -11.48 11.29 -11.43
N GLY A 783 -10.91 12.21 -10.65
CA GLY A 783 -9.46 12.47 -10.57
C GLY A 783 -8.98 12.65 -9.13
N PRO A 784 -7.65 12.71 -8.87
CA PRO A 784 -7.10 12.95 -7.54
C PRO A 784 -7.45 14.35 -7.02
N TYR A 785 -7.42 14.56 -5.70
CA TYR A 785 -7.48 15.91 -5.13
C TYR A 785 -6.32 16.77 -5.67
N GLY A 786 -6.63 18.03 -5.94
CA GLY A 786 -5.66 19.03 -6.38
C GLY A 786 -6.28 20.41 -6.24
N GLU A 787 -5.46 21.39 -5.89
CA GLU A 787 -5.88 22.76 -5.59
C GLU A 787 -5.42 23.72 -6.70
N THR A 788 -6.27 24.68 -7.07
CA THR A 788 -6.01 25.66 -8.13
C THR A 788 -5.07 26.79 -7.67
N ASN A 789 -4.64 27.62 -8.62
CA ASN A 789 -3.92 28.87 -8.31
C ASN A 789 -4.76 29.84 -7.47
N ASP A 790 -6.09 29.75 -7.54
CA ASP A 790 -7.02 30.49 -6.69
C ASP A 790 -7.11 29.94 -5.25
N GLY A 791 -6.51 28.79 -4.94
CA GLY A 791 -6.59 28.14 -3.62
C GLY A 791 -7.94 27.48 -3.36
N ILE A 792 -8.46 26.73 -4.35
CA ILE A 792 -9.75 26.04 -4.30
C ILE A 792 -9.60 24.61 -4.85
N ASP A 793 -10.31 23.62 -4.31
CA ASP A 793 -10.48 22.29 -4.92
C ASP A 793 -10.78 22.40 -6.43
N SER A 794 -9.89 21.87 -7.25
CA SER A 794 -9.96 21.93 -8.72
C SER A 794 -11.25 21.34 -9.28
N HIS A 795 -11.80 20.29 -8.66
CA HIS A 795 -13.09 19.75 -9.06
C HIS A 795 -14.21 20.78 -8.84
N MET A 796 -14.34 21.34 -7.62
CA MET A 796 -15.32 22.39 -7.33
C MET A 796 -15.12 23.64 -8.17
N GLN A 797 -13.89 24.12 -8.39
CA GLN A 797 -13.66 25.30 -9.22
C GLN A 797 -14.07 25.06 -10.69
N VAL A 798 -13.52 24.03 -11.35
CA VAL A 798 -13.74 23.80 -12.78
C VAL A 798 -15.18 23.39 -13.09
N ASN A 799 -15.79 22.55 -12.23
CA ASN A 799 -17.13 22.00 -12.48
C ASN A 799 -18.24 22.91 -11.95
N VAL A 800 -18.00 23.73 -10.92
CA VAL A 800 -19.04 24.48 -10.21
C VAL A 800 -18.81 25.99 -10.32
N PHE A 801 -17.74 26.52 -9.75
CA PHE A 801 -17.59 27.98 -9.59
C PHE A 801 -17.26 28.72 -10.89
N ALA A 802 -16.34 28.21 -11.70
CA ALA A 802 -16.02 28.81 -13.00
C ALA A 802 -17.21 28.73 -13.99
N GLN A 803 -17.94 27.60 -14.00
CA GLN A 803 -19.19 27.48 -14.77
C GLN A 803 -20.26 28.46 -14.27
N HIS A 804 -20.40 28.64 -12.95
CA HIS A 804 -21.35 29.58 -12.36
C HIS A 804 -20.99 31.03 -12.69
N HIS A 805 -19.71 31.41 -12.65
CA HIS A 805 -19.28 32.76 -13.01
C HIS A 805 -19.57 33.09 -14.49
N LEU A 806 -19.32 32.14 -15.38
CA LEU A 806 -19.74 32.22 -16.79
C LEU A 806 -21.27 32.34 -16.91
N ALA A 807 -22.03 31.54 -16.16
CA ALA A 807 -23.50 31.59 -16.16
C ALA A 807 -24.03 32.96 -15.76
N MET A 808 -23.56 33.51 -14.64
CA MET A 808 -24.03 34.79 -14.10
C MET A 808 -23.60 35.98 -14.95
N THR A 809 -22.36 35.99 -15.45
CA THR A 809 -21.84 37.07 -16.30
C THR A 809 -22.54 37.13 -17.67
N LEU A 810 -22.97 35.99 -18.21
CA LEU A 810 -23.71 35.90 -19.47
C LEU A 810 -25.24 35.93 -19.30
N LEU A 811 -25.74 35.84 -18.06
CA LEU A 811 -27.18 35.83 -17.76
C LEU A 811 -27.95 37.02 -18.38
N PRO A 812 -27.45 38.27 -18.39
CA PRO A 812 -28.15 39.38 -19.06
C PRO A 812 -28.42 39.16 -20.56
N LYS A 813 -27.57 38.39 -21.25
CA LYS A 813 -27.76 38.05 -22.67
C LYS A 813 -28.79 36.95 -22.87
N LEU A 814 -28.80 35.97 -21.97
CA LEU A 814 -29.88 34.97 -21.91
C LEU A 814 -31.23 35.66 -21.63
N ILE A 815 -31.30 36.56 -20.65
CA ILE A 815 -32.52 37.33 -20.31
C ILE A 815 -33.03 38.15 -21.50
N ALA A 816 -32.13 38.80 -22.24
CA ALA A 816 -32.48 39.60 -23.41
C ALA A 816 -32.90 38.76 -24.64
N THR A 817 -32.58 37.47 -24.67
CA THR A 817 -32.85 36.58 -25.81
C THR A 817 -34.09 35.72 -25.54
N PRO A 818 -35.18 35.85 -26.31
CA PRO A 818 -36.39 35.04 -26.11
C PRO A 818 -36.12 33.53 -26.20
N ASP A 819 -36.78 32.77 -25.33
CA ASP A 819 -36.71 31.29 -25.27
C ASP A 819 -35.30 30.69 -25.11
N SER A 820 -34.34 31.50 -24.64
CA SER A 820 -32.96 31.08 -24.41
C SER A 820 -32.84 29.95 -23.37
N ARG A 821 -31.70 29.24 -23.38
CA ARG A 821 -31.50 28.03 -22.57
C ARG A 821 -30.17 28.03 -21.82
N LEU A 822 -30.17 27.56 -20.58
CA LEU A 822 -28.98 27.39 -19.73
C LEU A 822 -28.90 25.93 -19.27
N CYS A 823 -27.87 25.21 -19.68
CA CYS A 823 -27.77 23.78 -19.45
C CYS A 823 -26.46 23.40 -18.75
N LEU A 824 -26.55 22.71 -17.60
CA LEU A 824 -25.39 22.22 -16.84
C LEU A 824 -25.26 20.70 -16.98
N GLN A 825 -24.06 20.23 -17.34
CA GLN A 825 -23.74 18.81 -17.54
C GLN A 825 -23.38 18.11 -16.21
N SER A 826 -24.40 17.64 -15.51
CA SER A 826 -24.28 16.82 -14.30
C SER A 826 -24.13 15.32 -14.63
N SER A 827 -24.33 14.43 -13.66
CA SER A 827 -24.23 12.98 -13.80
C SER A 827 -25.01 12.24 -12.72
N ASP A 828 -25.47 11.01 -12.99
CA ASP A 828 -26.07 10.14 -11.96
C ASP A 828 -25.07 9.74 -10.86
N MET A 829 -23.79 10.06 -11.03
CA MET A 829 -22.79 10.08 -9.95
C MET A 829 -23.16 11.01 -8.78
N HIS A 830 -24.02 12.03 -8.97
CA HIS A 830 -24.59 12.80 -7.86
C HIS A 830 -25.34 11.90 -6.85
N ARG A 831 -25.86 10.75 -7.30
CA ARG A 831 -26.60 9.79 -6.45
C ARG A 831 -25.72 9.05 -5.45
N ALA A 832 -24.40 9.15 -5.60
CA ALA A 832 -23.39 8.61 -4.70
C ALA A 832 -22.53 9.71 -4.03
N ALA A 833 -23.03 10.95 -3.97
CA ALA A 833 -22.43 12.01 -3.16
C ALA A 833 -22.59 11.69 -1.66
N PRO A 834 -21.57 11.96 -0.80
CA PRO A 834 -21.70 11.75 0.64
C PRO A 834 -22.77 12.64 1.29
N SER A 835 -23.58 12.05 2.19
CA SER A 835 -24.58 12.79 2.99
C SER A 835 -23.96 13.75 4.04
N SER A 836 -22.65 13.65 4.25
CA SER A 836 -21.86 14.54 5.11
C SER A 836 -21.63 15.93 4.53
N ILE A 837 -21.76 16.15 3.21
CA ILE A 837 -21.54 17.45 2.55
C ILE A 837 -22.48 18.52 3.13
N LYS A 838 -21.95 19.72 3.38
CA LYS A 838 -22.68 20.92 3.84
C LYS A 838 -22.39 22.18 3.00
N PHE A 839 -21.31 22.21 2.23
CA PHE A 839 -20.85 23.42 1.52
C PHE A 839 -20.73 24.65 2.46
N ALA A 840 -20.25 24.44 3.69
CA ALA A 840 -20.27 25.44 4.75
C ALA A 840 -19.20 26.53 4.59
N ASN A 841 -18.00 26.17 4.13
CA ASN A 841 -16.87 27.08 3.95
C ASN A 841 -15.84 26.55 2.92
N LEU A 842 -14.76 27.29 2.70
CA LEU A 842 -13.64 26.90 1.82
C LEU A 842 -12.90 25.65 2.32
N GLU A 843 -12.78 25.48 3.64
CA GLU A 843 -12.04 24.37 4.27
C GLU A 843 -12.70 23.00 4.00
N GLU A 844 -14.03 22.93 4.06
CA GLU A 844 -14.80 21.72 3.74
C GLU A 844 -14.61 21.30 2.27
N ILE A 845 -14.56 22.27 1.34
CA ILE A 845 -14.37 21.95 -0.07
C ILE A 845 -12.90 21.62 -0.39
N ASN A 846 -11.93 22.28 0.23
CA ASN A 846 -10.50 21.96 0.12
C ASN A 846 -10.07 20.76 1.00
N THR A 847 -10.98 19.82 1.24
CA THR A 847 -10.71 18.53 1.90
C THR A 847 -10.74 17.40 0.87
N ASP A 848 -9.68 16.58 0.81
CA ASP A 848 -9.68 15.34 0.03
C ASP A 848 -10.64 14.31 0.65
N ILE A 849 -11.78 14.13 -0.01
CA ILE A 849 -12.77 13.10 0.32
C ILE A 849 -12.65 11.85 -0.58
N GLY A 850 -11.62 11.77 -1.43
CA GLY A 850 -11.35 10.69 -2.35
C GLY A 850 -11.89 10.93 -3.78
N PRO A 851 -11.20 10.48 -4.85
CA PRO A 851 -11.48 10.85 -6.24
C PRO A 851 -12.94 10.75 -6.70
N ALA A 852 -13.61 9.64 -6.37
CA ALA A 852 -15.00 9.45 -6.75
C ALA A 852 -15.93 10.43 -6.01
N TYR A 853 -15.71 10.64 -4.71
CA TYR A 853 -16.57 11.50 -3.91
C TYR A 853 -16.37 13.00 -4.21
N LEU A 854 -15.16 13.43 -4.59
CA LEU A 854 -14.89 14.76 -5.15
C LEU A 854 -15.73 15.02 -6.39
N TYR A 855 -15.69 14.11 -7.38
CA TYR A 855 -16.51 14.22 -8.58
C TYR A 855 -18.02 14.21 -8.25
N ASN A 856 -18.48 13.27 -7.41
CA ASN A 856 -19.88 13.16 -7.00
C ASN A 856 -20.40 14.45 -6.32
N ARG A 857 -19.58 15.08 -5.46
CA ARG A 857 -19.85 16.38 -4.82
C ARG A 857 -20.11 17.47 -5.85
N THR A 858 -19.30 17.58 -6.90
CA THR A 858 -19.53 18.59 -7.96
C THR A 858 -20.80 18.33 -8.76
N LYS A 859 -21.14 17.07 -9.03
CA LYS A 859 -22.32 16.72 -9.83
C LYS A 859 -23.61 16.94 -9.05
N LEU A 860 -23.58 16.74 -7.72
CA LEU A 860 -24.61 17.21 -6.79
C LEU A 860 -24.71 18.76 -6.81
N ALA A 861 -23.60 19.46 -6.66
CA ALA A 861 -23.54 20.92 -6.62
C ALA A 861 -24.14 21.58 -7.89
N GLN A 862 -23.86 21.05 -9.08
CA GLN A 862 -24.43 21.54 -10.33
C GLN A 862 -25.98 21.44 -10.39
N ILE A 863 -26.58 20.43 -9.75
CA ILE A 863 -28.05 20.30 -9.65
C ILE A 863 -28.61 21.34 -8.68
N HIS A 864 -27.96 21.56 -7.54
CA HIS A 864 -28.34 22.63 -6.61
C HIS A 864 -28.26 24.02 -7.27
N LEU A 865 -27.22 24.31 -8.06
CA LEU A 865 -27.11 25.59 -8.78
C LEU A 865 -28.27 25.80 -9.77
N VAL A 866 -28.64 24.77 -10.56
CA VAL A 866 -29.80 24.85 -11.46
C VAL A 866 -31.08 25.16 -10.67
N ARG A 867 -31.32 24.45 -9.56
CA ARG A 867 -32.53 24.66 -8.73
C ARG A 867 -32.53 26.04 -8.05
N ALA A 868 -31.38 26.50 -7.55
CA ALA A 868 -31.22 27.81 -6.94
C ALA A 868 -31.41 28.97 -7.95
N LEU A 869 -30.91 28.81 -9.19
CA LEU A 869 -31.15 29.74 -10.30
C LEU A 869 -32.64 29.85 -10.63
N VAL A 870 -33.36 28.72 -10.73
CA VAL A 870 -34.80 28.72 -11.04
C VAL A 870 -35.61 29.38 -9.93
N ARG A 871 -35.37 29.06 -8.65
CA ARG A 871 -36.03 29.75 -7.52
C ARG A 871 -35.83 31.27 -7.56
N ARG A 872 -34.62 31.72 -7.90
CA ARG A 872 -34.28 33.15 -7.99
C ARG A 872 -34.92 33.82 -9.20
N LYS A 873 -35.03 33.13 -10.34
CA LYS A 873 -35.79 33.56 -11.52
C LYS A 873 -37.29 33.71 -11.20
N GLU A 874 -37.89 32.72 -10.54
CA GLU A 874 -39.31 32.73 -10.15
C GLU A 874 -39.66 33.88 -9.20
N ARG A 875 -38.74 34.20 -8.27
CA ARG A 875 -38.90 35.32 -7.32
C ARG A 875 -38.53 36.69 -7.92
N GLY A 876 -37.94 36.74 -9.11
CA GLY A 876 -37.45 37.98 -9.74
C GLY A 876 -36.16 38.53 -9.14
N GLU A 877 -35.43 37.75 -8.33
CA GLU A 877 -34.18 38.16 -7.67
C GLU A 877 -33.02 38.40 -8.65
N LEU A 878 -33.15 37.98 -9.92
CA LEU A 878 -32.13 38.07 -10.98
C LEU A 878 -32.47 39.12 -12.06
N GLY A 879 -33.14 40.21 -11.70
CA GLY A 879 -33.57 41.26 -12.64
C GLY A 879 -34.65 40.84 -13.65
N MET A 880 -35.21 39.64 -13.50
CA MET A 880 -36.22 39.07 -14.39
C MET A 880 -37.65 39.33 -13.88
N GLN A 881 -38.61 39.42 -14.82
CA GLN A 881 -40.03 39.31 -14.45
C GLN A 881 -40.33 37.84 -14.11
N PRO A 882 -41.06 37.53 -13.01
CA PRO A 882 -41.50 36.17 -12.70
C PRO A 882 -42.16 35.48 -13.90
N GLY A 883 -41.71 34.26 -14.20
CA GLY A 883 -42.18 33.49 -15.36
C GLY A 883 -41.57 33.90 -16.71
N LYS A 884 -40.52 34.73 -16.74
CA LYS A 884 -39.68 35.02 -17.92
C LYS A 884 -38.20 34.79 -17.60
N GLY A 885 -37.41 34.54 -18.65
CA GLY A 885 -35.98 34.24 -18.56
C GLY A 885 -35.61 32.96 -19.32
N PRO A 886 -34.35 32.52 -19.25
CA PRO A 886 -33.92 31.26 -19.86
C PRO A 886 -34.59 30.04 -19.23
N TRP A 887 -34.73 28.97 -20.01
CA TRP A 887 -35.02 27.62 -19.54
C TRP A 887 -33.75 27.01 -18.91
N ILE A 888 -33.77 26.67 -17.62
CA ILE A 888 -32.56 26.30 -16.85
C ILE A 888 -32.66 24.84 -16.40
N ASN A 889 -31.79 23.96 -16.93
CA ASN A 889 -31.89 22.52 -16.70
C ASN A 889 -30.53 21.86 -16.41
N ALA A 890 -30.56 20.80 -15.59
CA ALA A 890 -29.44 19.90 -15.36
C ALA A 890 -29.60 18.65 -16.22
N THR A 891 -28.50 18.09 -16.70
CA THR A 891 -28.50 16.94 -17.61
C THR A 891 -27.54 15.84 -17.16
N HIS A 892 -27.80 14.59 -17.54
CA HIS A 892 -26.86 13.48 -17.40
C HIS A 892 -26.66 12.79 -18.76
N PRO A 893 -25.42 12.65 -19.27
CA PRO A 893 -25.16 12.09 -20.60
C PRO A 893 -25.39 10.57 -20.73
N GLY A 894 -25.67 9.86 -19.64
CA GLY A 894 -25.53 8.40 -19.55
C GLY A 894 -24.08 7.99 -19.22
N GLY A 895 -23.81 6.69 -19.23
CA GLY A 895 -22.43 6.19 -19.22
C GLY A 895 -21.83 6.32 -20.63
N VAL A 896 -20.80 7.14 -20.79
CA VAL A 896 -20.20 7.54 -22.09
C VAL A 896 -18.69 7.30 -22.11
N LYS A 897 -18.12 7.00 -23.29
CA LYS A 897 -16.66 6.96 -23.51
C LYS A 897 -16.15 8.40 -23.58
N THR A 898 -15.37 8.86 -22.61
CA THR A 898 -14.78 10.22 -22.62
C THR A 898 -13.33 10.19 -22.18
N ASP A 899 -12.57 11.21 -22.60
CA ASP A 899 -11.14 11.33 -22.32
C ASP A 899 -10.86 11.61 -20.83
N GLN A 900 -11.90 11.99 -20.06
CA GLN A 900 -11.93 11.97 -18.59
C GLN A 900 -11.59 10.60 -17.99
N GLN A 901 -11.64 9.51 -18.78
CA GLN A 901 -11.18 8.20 -18.37
C GLN A 901 -9.65 8.10 -18.25
N GLU A 902 -8.88 9.01 -18.86
CA GLU A 902 -7.43 9.12 -18.61
C GLU A 902 -7.15 9.74 -17.23
N GLN A 903 -7.99 10.64 -16.73
CA GLN A 903 -7.90 11.13 -15.35
C GLN A 903 -8.16 10.00 -14.32
N ALA A 904 -8.98 9.01 -14.68
CA ALA A 904 -9.15 7.78 -13.90
C ALA A 904 -7.99 6.77 -14.08
N VAL A 905 -7.20 6.89 -15.15
CA VAL A 905 -5.91 6.19 -15.30
C VAL A 905 -4.86 6.81 -14.38
N ASP A 906 -4.82 8.14 -14.27
CA ASP A 906 -3.88 8.83 -13.39
C ASP A 906 -4.25 8.65 -11.91
N ALA A 907 -5.55 8.68 -11.56
CA ALA A 907 -6.05 8.46 -10.20
C ALA A 907 -5.86 7.02 -9.67
N TYR A 908 -5.79 6.01 -10.55
CA TYR A 908 -5.76 4.59 -10.17
C TYR A 908 -4.66 3.76 -10.86
N GLY A 909 -3.73 4.41 -11.56
CA GLY A 909 -2.61 3.79 -12.27
C GLY A 909 -3.03 2.73 -13.30
N THR A 910 -2.25 1.65 -13.38
CA THR A 910 -2.45 0.55 -14.34
C THR A 910 -3.82 -0.14 -14.20
N LEU A 911 -4.42 -0.13 -13.00
CA LEU A 911 -5.79 -0.64 -12.77
C LEU A 911 -6.84 0.22 -13.49
N GLY A 912 -6.63 1.54 -13.56
CA GLY A 912 -7.46 2.43 -14.37
C GLY A 912 -7.46 2.04 -15.85
N LYS A 913 -6.29 1.71 -16.42
CA LYS A 913 -6.17 1.30 -17.84
C LYS A 913 -7.00 0.04 -18.14
N VAL A 914 -7.00 -0.93 -17.23
CA VAL A 914 -7.77 -2.18 -17.35
C VAL A 914 -9.27 -1.94 -17.14
N GLY A 915 -9.66 -1.20 -16.10
CA GLY A 915 -11.06 -0.88 -15.83
C GLY A 915 -11.71 -0.07 -16.96
N VAL A 916 -10.99 0.93 -17.48
CA VAL A 916 -11.41 1.70 -18.66
C VAL A 916 -11.56 0.79 -19.87
N ALA A 917 -10.57 -0.05 -20.19
CA ALA A 917 -10.63 -0.96 -21.34
C ALA A 917 -11.81 -1.96 -21.27
N ILE A 918 -12.19 -2.44 -20.08
CA ILE A 918 -13.31 -3.37 -19.88
C ILE A 918 -14.67 -2.68 -20.07
N VAL A 919 -14.80 -1.40 -19.69
CA VAL A 919 -16.08 -0.67 -19.72
C VAL A 919 -16.28 0.11 -21.03
N ARG A 920 -15.19 0.48 -21.74
CA ARG A 920 -15.16 1.15 -23.06
C ARG A 920 -15.98 0.49 -24.20
N PRO A 921 -16.28 -0.83 -24.21
CA PRO A 921 -17.22 -1.41 -25.17
C PRO A 921 -18.69 -1.07 -24.91
N PHE A 922 -19.07 -0.92 -23.64
CA PHE A 922 -20.48 -0.84 -23.20
C PHE A 922 -20.99 0.59 -22.97
N LEU A 923 -20.07 1.55 -22.84
CA LEU A 923 -20.40 2.97 -22.76
C LEU A 923 -20.92 3.50 -24.10
N LYS A 924 -21.83 4.46 -24.03
CA LYS A 924 -22.35 5.22 -25.18
C LYS A 924 -21.22 6.00 -25.86
N ASP A 925 -21.35 6.21 -27.17
CA ASP A 925 -20.42 7.07 -27.91
C ASP A 925 -20.61 8.55 -27.51
N PRO A 926 -19.53 9.33 -27.28
CA PRO A 926 -19.66 10.73 -26.86
C PRO A 926 -20.25 11.65 -27.93
N VAL A 927 -19.95 11.37 -29.20
CA VAL A 927 -20.40 12.18 -30.34
C VAL A 927 -21.83 11.79 -30.71
N ASP A 928 -22.10 10.50 -30.90
CA ASP A 928 -23.41 10.05 -31.41
C ASP A 928 -24.49 9.94 -30.32
N GLN A 929 -24.13 9.82 -29.04
CA GLN A 929 -25.07 9.40 -27.98
C GLN A 929 -24.95 10.13 -26.64
N GLY A 930 -23.75 10.52 -26.19
CA GLY A 930 -23.52 11.19 -24.92
C GLY A 930 -23.98 12.66 -24.91
N CYS A 931 -23.90 13.32 -26.07
CA CYS A 931 -24.40 14.67 -26.31
C CYS A 931 -25.94 14.80 -26.21
N ARG A 932 -26.69 13.70 -26.45
CA ARG A 932 -28.15 13.72 -26.68
C ARG A 932 -28.97 14.43 -25.60
N PRO A 933 -28.74 14.23 -24.29
CA PRO A 933 -29.61 14.80 -23.25
C PRO A 933 -29.45 16.31 -23.14
N ILE A 934 -28.23 16.81 -23.31
CA ILE A 934 -27.90 18.24 -23.23
C ILE A 934 -28.13 18.96 -24.57
N LEU A 935 -28.03 18.27 -25.71
CA LEU A 935 -28.55 18.76 -26.99
C LEU A 935 -30.07 18.92 -26.94
N PHE A 936 -30.82 17.92 -26.46
CA PHE A 936 -32.27 18.06 -26.24
C PHE A 936 -32.59 19.27 -25.35
N ALA A 937 -31.89 19.41 -24.22
CA ALA A 937 -32.06 20.53 -23.29
C ALA A 937 -31.70 21.92 -23.85
N SER A 938 -30.77 22.00 -24.81
CA SER A 938 -30.27 23.27 -25.37
C SER A 938 -30.84 23.64 -26.74
N THR A 939 -31.42 22.70 -27.48
CA THR A 939 -31.92 22.92 -28.85
C THR A 939 -33.42 22.66 -29.04
N SER A 940 -34.02 21.71 -28.31
CA SER A 940 -35.36 21.22 -28.62
C SER A 940 -36.47 22.17 -28.17
N ASP A 941 -37.43 22.43 -29.05
CA ASP A 941 -38.56 23.31 -28.76
C ASP A 941 -39.56 22.67 -27.77
N ALA A 942 -39.52 21.34 -27.61
CA ALA A 942 -40.22 20.62 -26.54
C ALA A 942 -39.91 21.15 -25.13
N ILE A 943 -38.70 21.68 -24.89
CA ILE A 943 -38.32 22.33 -23.63
C ILE A 943 -39.25 23.52 -23.30
N LYS A 944 -39.67 24.28 -24.32
CA LYS A 944 -40.58 25.42 -24.20
C LYS A 944 -42.04 24.97 -24.18
N GLU A 945 -42.41 24.02 -25.04
CA GLU A 945 -43.79 23.54 -25.20
C GLU A 945 -44.28 22.76 -23.97
N GLU A 946 -43.44 21.87 -23.44
CA GLU A 946 -43.70 21.09 -22.22
C GLU A 946 -43.31 21.86 -20.93
N LYS A 947 -42.68 23.04 -21.06
CA LYS A 947 -42.22 23.93 -19.97
C LYS A 947 -41.21 23.26 -19.02
N ILE A 948 -40.20 22.63 -19.59
CA ILE A 948 -39.18 21.86 -18.87
C ILE A 948 -38.16 22.85 -18.28
N ASP A 949 -38.27 23.09 -16.97
CA ASP A 949 -37.46 24.05 -16.21
C ASP A 949 -37.10 23.48 -14.83
N GLY A 950 -35.88 23.76 -14.34
CA GLY A 950 -35.37 23.23 -13.07
C GLY A 950 -35.21 21.71 -13.03
N CYS A 951 -35.33 21.04 -14.18
CA CYS A 951 -35.43 19.60 -14.31
C CYS A 951 -34.07 18.91 -14.43
N TYR A 952 -34.02 17.62 -14.11
CA TYR A 952 -32.86 16.75 -14.30
C TYR A 952 -33.16 15.73 -15.42
N ILE A 953 -32.54 15.96 -16.58
CA ILE A 953 -32.83 15.26 -17.84
C ILE A 953 -31.76 14.19 -18.09
N VAL A 954 -32.20 12.93 -18.19
CA VAL A 954 -31.35 11.77 -18.51
C VAL A 954 -31.60 11.30 -19.96
N PRO A 955 -30.86 10.31 -20.50
CA PRO A 955 -31.04 9.88 -21.87
C PRO A 955 -32.45 9.43 -22.24
N ASP A 956 -32.74 9.51 -23.55
CA ASP A 956 -34.04 9.16 -24.14
C ASP A 956 -35.17 10.12 -23.69
N ARG A 957 -34.87 11.43 -23.64
CA ARG A 957 -35.76 12.56 -23.27
C ARG A 957 -36.40 12.47 -21.88
N LYS A 958 -35.90 11.61 -20.99
CA LYS A 958 -36.54 11.35 -19.69
C LYS A 958 -36.18 12.42 -18.66
N ILE A 959 -37.18 13.14 -18.17
CA ILE A 959 -37.10 13.86 -16.90
C ILE A 959 -37.13 12.83 -15.77
N THR A 960 -36.23 12.94 -14.79
CA THR A 960 -36.22 12.08 -13.60
C THR A 960 -35.91 12.89 -12.35
N GLU A 961 -36.38 12.44 -11.19
CA GLU A 961 -36.00 13.06 -9.94
C GLU A 961 -34.54 12.71 -9.57
N PRO A 962 -33.75 13.69 -9.09
CA PRO A 962 -32.43 13.45 -8.51
C PRO A 962 -32.58 12.89 -7.08
N THR A 963 -31.52 12.79 -6.29
CA THR A 963 -31.64 12.35 -4.88
C THR A 963 -32.38 13.36 -4.00
N SER A 964 -32.92 12.89 -2.88
CA SER A 964 -33.42 13.76 -1.80
C SER A 964 -32.39 14.80 -1.35
N GLN A 965 -31.11 14.43 -1.30
CA GLN A 965 -30.01 15.37 -1.02
C GLN A 965 -29.89 16.46 -2.11
N ALA A 966 -30.11 16.16 -3.39
CA ALA A 966 -30.11 17.15 -4.47
C ALA A 966 -31.39 18.00 -4.52
N LEU A 967 -32.46 17.55 -3.85
CA LEU A 967 -33.70 18.31 -3.65
C LEU A 967 -33.63 19.22 -2.41
N ASP A 968 -32.66 19.01 -1.52
CA ASP A 968 -32.43 19.83 -0.32
C ASP A 968 -32.24 21.31 -0.69
N GLU A 969 -33.12 22.15 -0.13
CA GLU A 969 -33.11 23.58 -0.40
C GLU A 969 -32.05 24.30 0.43
N GLU A 970 -31.85 23.91 1.70
CA GLU A 970 -30.90 24.57 2.60
C GLU A 970 -29.46 24.32 2.13
N LEU A 971 -29.14 23.07 1.77
CA LEU A 971 -27.85 22.70 1.19
C LEU A 971 -27.57 23.45 -0.12
N GLY A 972 -28.60 23.71 -0.92
CA GLY A 972 -28.49 24.51 -2.15
C GLY A 972 -28.27 26.00 -1.89
N GLU A 973 -28.86 26.57 -0.84
CA GLU A 973 -28.63 27.95 -0.44
C GLU A 973 -27.28 28.14 0.28
N GLN A 974 -26.79 27.12 1.00
CA GLN A 974 -25.42 27.07 1.55
C GLN A 974 -24.39 27.12 0.40
N LEU A 975 -24.53 26.25 -0.60
CA LEU A 975 -23.69 26.28 -1.81
C LEU A 975 -23.73 27.63 -2.54
N TRP A 976 -24.92 28.23 -2.68
CA TRP A 976 -25.06 29.53 -3.36
C TRP A 976 -24.25 30.61 -2.65
N ARG A 977 -24.42 30.75 -1.32
CA ARG A 977 -23.70 31.73 -0.50
C ARG A 977 -22.18 31.52 -0.54
N LEU A 978 -21.73 30.26 -0.49
CA LEU A 978 -20.31 29.92 -0.62
C LEU A 978 -19.77 30.35 -2.00
N THR A 979 -20.54 30.10 -3.07
CA THR A 979 -20.17 30.47 -4.44
C THR A 979 -20.06 31.99 -4.62
N GLU A 980 -21.06 32.75 -4.17
CA GLU A 980 -21.04 34.23 -4.23
C GLU A 980 -19.88 34.81 -3.41
N THR A 981 -19.63 34.26 -2.22
CA THR A 981 -18.57 34.73 -1.32
C THR A 981 -17.20 34.50 -1.95
N LEU A 982 -16.91 33.27 -2.40
CA LEU A 982 -15.63 32.94 -3.04
C LEU A 982 -15.38 33.74 -4.31
N LEU A 983 -16.36 33.85 -5.22
CA LEU A 983 -16.18 34.64 -6.45
C LEU A 983 -15.89 36.11 -6.15
N LYS A 984 -16.55 36.70 -5.14
CA LYS A 984 -16.33 38.08 -4.70
C LYS A 984 -15.01 38.29 -3.96
N GLU A 985 -14.50 37.27 -3.27
CA GLU A 985 -13.20 37.31 -2.60
C GLU A 985 -12.05 37.20 -3.61
N LYS A 986 -12.13 36.28 -4.58
CA LYS A 986 -11.07 36.04 -5.57
C LYS A 986 -11.03 37.11 -6.67
N LEU A 987 -12.18 37.49 -7.21
CA LEU A 987 -12.27 38.48 -8.31
C LEU A 987 -12.36 39.94 -7.84
N GLY A 988 -12.43 40.16 -6.52
CA GLY A 988 -12.85 41.43 -5.95
C GLY A 988 -14.34 41.70 -6.17
N SER A 989 -14.78 42.93 -5.92
CA SER A 989 -16.21 43.29 -6.01
C SER A 989 -16.73 43.26 -7.45
N THR A 990 -17.29 42.12 -7.85
CA THR A 990 -18.05 41.88 -9.09
C THR A 990 -19.29 42.78 -9.15
N THR A 991 -19.08 44.01 -9.63
CA THR A 991 -20.12 45.03 -9.72
C THR A 991 -20.82 44.94 -11.08
N ALA A 992 -21.84 44.10 -11.14
CA ALA A 992 -22.91 44.16 -12.13
C ALA A 992 -24.25 44.03 -11.37
N GLN A 993 -25.27 44.76 -11.80
CA GLN A 993 -26.60 44.83 -11.16
C GLN A 993 -27.57 43.80 -11.74
#